data_AF-A0A375JDT0-F1
#
_entry.id   AF-A0A375JDT0-F1
#
_cell.length_a   1.000
_cell.length_b   1.000
_cell.length_c   1.000
_cell.angle_alpha   90.00
_cell.angle_beta   90.00
_cell.angle_gamma   90.00
#
_symmetry.space_group_name_H-M   'P 1'
#
loop_
_entity.id
_entity.type
_entity.pdbx_description
1 polymer ?
#
loop_
_entity_poly.entity_id
_entity_poly.type
_entity_poly.pdbx_seq_one_letter_code
_entity_poly.pdbx_strand_id
1 'polypeptide(L)'
;MLCDYQVVVVLSNSDDLRTVVERDGKQRPAAESDRLLEAGLVGVVKALGEFGLKKVITFHHSLSKASRFQRDIGAVADAMRSIGKSQIKVHASFISGKMKAHQRRALLSQLASAPHAENRIITNARCLTEAIDVPNVDGIVFVDPRTSEIDIAQALGRALRVSPGKVVGTVVLPILVGEGESPEEVAQSTDFRAIWRVLAALRAHDEDFAAGLNIAKASSLTGKAGSAFDPLAKVTIVGGRHTEEIADILRPLLVHDLSDSWEAVFEIARQRFERCGDCNAASHELWPQDSPSGFPLGRWIAGQRDYRNRGRMSMERARRLESIGMNWKPNDTKWHSICDAVIRWIAANDNGVVPVGAASDNEQLTIDLGQWASVQRRHHRDGQLSADKVAKLTNAGFSWDPLGDAFEKGFREAASWAGEHGHCNAPQRTVLSNGYPLGAWISSLRLAQAKGTLPIERQVRLESIGMEWNFRDSQWEEGFAAAKAWAGIHGDCNAPKHSTVCGNGSRDFKLGNWIGTQRKLYGKGQLDPAKVKRLEGIGMRWDVRKERHDAAWLRALERLHAYQKAHRGLLPPMAFSSDDGFALGMWLHAQRDRWRKGTLERNRVELLAAAGASPEVNVRGPLTKTKENRENLTAGRSSPRGIAPGAEIVSTAIVLRTTSSEPVICAPAP
;
A
#
# COMPACT_ATOMS: atom_id res chain seq x y z
N MET A 1 16.40 29.95 50.95
CA MET A 1 15.45 30.91 50.36
C MET A 1 16.12 31.57 49.17
N LEU A 2 15.42 31.64 48.04
CA LEU A 2 15.82 32.48 46.91
C LEU A 2 15.41 33.93 47.22
N CYS A 3 16.19 34.92 46.80
CA CYS A 3 15.74 36.31 46.80
C CYS A 3 14.71 36.50 45.68
N ASP A 4 13.87 37.52 45.77
CA ASP A 4 13.03 37.90 44.64
C ASP A 4 13.91 38.24 43.42
N TYR A 5 13.35 38.21 42.22
CA TYR A 5 14.13 38.39 41.00
C TYR A 5 13.39 39.19 39.93
N GLN A 6 14.18 39.78 39.03
CA GLN A 6 13.70 40.40 37.80
C GLN A 6 14.50 39.85 36.60
N VAL A 7 13.81 39.64 35.50
CA VAL A 7 14.37 39.27 34.20
C VAL A 7 14.39 40.53 33.34
N VAL A 8 15.57 40.91 32.87
CA VAL A 8 15.78 42.09 32.05
C VAL A 8 16.20 41.65 30.67
N VAL A 9 15.39 41.99 29.66
CA VAL A 9 15.71 41.81 28.26
C VAL A 9 16.30 43.11 27.74
N VAL A 10 17.58 43.10 27.33
CA VAL A 10 18.28 44.29 26.86
C VAL A 10 18.40 44.25 25.35
N LEU A 11 17.63 45.09 24.67
CA LEU A 11 17.70 45.22 23.22
C LEU A 11 18.88 46.11 22.83
N SER A 12 19.78 45.56 22.02
CA SER A 12 20.95 46.26 21.50
C SER A 12 20.77 46.49 20.01
N ASN A 13 20.84 47.77 19.59
CA ASN A 13 20.72 48.13 18.19
C ASN A 13 22.06 47.99 17.48
N SER A 14 22.01 47.67 16.19
CA SER A 14 23.19 47.67 15.32
C SER A 14 23.95 49.01 15.30
N ASP A 15 23.28 50.14 15.54
CA ASP A 15 23.93 51.46 15.65
C ASP A 15 24.81 51.61 16.90
N ASP A 16 24.44 50.96 18.01
CA ASP A 16 25.28 50.91 19.21
C ASP A 16 26.53 50.07 18.95
N LEU A 17 26.40 49.01 18.15
CA LEU A 17 27.53 48.17 17.72
C LEU A 17 28.47 48.94 16.79
N ARG A 18 27.95 49.70 15.81
CA ARG A 18 28.76 50.52 14.89
C ARG A 18 29.70 51.46 15.65
N THR A 19 29.19 52.15 16.66
CA THR A 19 30.00 53.09 17.46
C THR A 19 31.13 52.44 18.27
N VAL A 20 31.04 51.13 18.54
CA VAL A 20 32.04 50.36 19.31
C VAL A 20 33.03 49.66 18.39
N VAL A 21 32.56 49.14 17.24
CA VAL A 21 33.36 48.38 16.26
C VAL A 21 34.22 49.30 15.37
N GLU A 22 33.72 50.48 14.98
CA GLU A 22 34.44 51.42 14.11
C GLU A 22 35.70 52.02 14.77
N ARG A 23 35.79 52.01 16.10
CA ARG A 23 36.97 52.49 16.83
C ARG A 23 38.16 51.54 16.77
N ASP A 24 37.93 50.27 16.46
CA ASP A 24 38.95 49.21 16.43
C ASP A 24 39.50 48.95 15.01
N GLY A 25 39.05 49.73 14.01
CA GLY A 25 39.51 49.66 12.62
C GLY A 25 39.22 48.33 11.89
N LYS A 26 38.42 47.44 12.48
CA LYS A 26 38.11 46.11 11.95
C LYS A 26 36.84 46.15 11.10
N GLN A 27 36.90 45.57 9.90
CA GLN A 27 35.74 45.34 9.04
C GLN A 27 34.67 44.52 9.76
N ARG A 28 33.40 44.74 9.36
CA ARG A 28 32.18 44.09 9.88
C ARG A 28 32.40 42.57 10.04
N PRO A 29 32.05 41.95 11.18
CA PRO A 29 32.16 40.50 11.35
C PRO A 29 31.31 39.76 10.30
N ALA A 30 31.90 38.80 9.62
CA ALA A 30 31.27 38.04 8.53
C ALA A 30 30.23 37.01 9.03
N ALA A 31 30.28 36.59 10.31
CA ALA A 31 29.45 35.52 10.86
C ALA A 31 28.42 36.02 11.89
N GLU A 32 27.18 35.53 11.79
CA GLU A 32 26.06 35.78 12.72
C GLU A 32 26.43 35.51 14.20
N SER A 33 27.22 34.45 14.43
CA SER A 33 27.74 34.07 15.74
C SER A 33 28.61 35.13 16.43
N ASP A 34 29.27 36.00 15.66
CA ASP A 34 30.09 37.09 16.20
C ASP A 34 29.25 38.30 16.57
N ARG A 35 28.17 38.57 15.82
CA ARG A 35 27.23 39.66 16.10
C ARG A 35 26.51 39.49 17.44
N LEU A 36 26.14 38.24 17.76
CA LEU A 36 25.58 37.87 19.06
C LEU A 36 26.51 38.18 20.24
N LEU A 37 27.81 37.89 20.07
CA LEU A 37 28.79 38.16 21.10
C LEU A 37 28.94 39.67 21.33
N GLU A 38 28.94 40.45 20.26
CA GLU A 38 29.02 41.91 20.29
C GLU A 38 27.76 42.55 20.91
N ALA A 39 26.58 42.05 20.56
CA ALA A 39 25.32 42.45 21.20
C ALA A 39 25.34 42.12 22.70
N GLY A 40 25.90 40.96 23.06
CA GLY A 40 26.16 40.60 24.45
C GLY A 40 27.06 41.60 25.18
N LEU A 41 28.15 42.05 24.55
CA LEU A 41 29.09 43.00 25.15
C LEU A 41 28.38 44.33 25.49
N VAL A 42 27.69 44.91 24.49
CA VAL A 42 26.96 46.17 24.67
C VAL A 42 25.80 46.01 25.65
N GLY A 43 25.00 44.94 25.50
CA GLY A 43 23.85 44.67 26.36
C GLY A 43 24.25 44.51 27.83
N VAL A 44 25.39 43.85 28.11
CA VAL A 44 25.90 43.75 29.48
C VAL A 44 26.34 45.11 30.02
N VAL A 45 27.09 45.92 29.27
CA VAL A 45 27.50 47.26 29.76
C VAL A 45 26.29 48.15 30.05
N LYS A 46 25.26 48.11 29.20
CA LYS A 46 23.99 48.81 29.44
C LYS A 46 23.33 48.33 30.72
N ALA A 47 23.18 47.01 30.90
CA ALA A 47 22.55 46.43 32.09
C ALA A 47 23.28 46.80 33.40
N LEU A 48 24.61 46.83 33.39
CA LEU A 48 25.42 47.25 34.54
C LEU A 48 25.14 48.71 34.95
N GLY A 49 24.90 49.58 33.95
CA GLY A 49 24.61 50.99 34.17
C GLY A 49 23.19 51.22 34.65
N GLU A 50 22.22 50.68 33.92
CA GLU A 50 20.79 50.93 34.12
C GLU A 50 20.25 50.28 35.39
N PHE A 51 20.71 49.07 35.72
CA PHE A 51 20.26 48.32 36.91
C PHE A 51 21.29 48.34 38.05
N GLY A 52 22.35 49.15 37.92
CA GLY A 52 23.36 49.32 38.97
C GLY A 52 24.13 48.06 39.35
N LEU A 53 24.15 47.03 38.49
CA LEU A 53 24.73 45.72 38.80
C LEU A 53 26.26 45.82 38.97
N LYS A 54 26.81 45.36 40.10
CA LYS A 54 28.25 45.43 40.41
C LYS A 54 28.94 44.09 40.23
N LYS A 55 28.41 43.02 40.80
CA LYS A 55 28.98 41.67 40.73
C LYS A 55 28.12 40.81 39.81
N VAL A 56 28.66 40.42 38.66
CA VAL A 56 27.90 39.71 37.62
C VAL A 56 28.63 38.46 37.12
N ILE A 57 27.87 37.40 36.86
CA ILE A 57 28.38 36.19 36.17
C ILE A 57 27.73 36.09 34.80
N THR A 58 28.56 35.94 33.76
CA THR A 58 28.09 35.73 32.38
C THR A 58 28.28 34.27 31.98
N PHE A 59 27.24 33.71 31.38
CA PHE A 59 27.19 32.34 30.88
C PHE A 59 27.23 32.34 29.36
N HIS A 60 28.16 31.56 28.82
CA HIS A 60 28.39 31.39 27.40
C HIS A 60 28.30 29.91 27.02
N HIS A 61 27.94 29.59 25.78
CA HIS A 61 27.92 28.18 25.34
C HIS A 61 29.30 27.63 24.94
N SER A 62 30.27 28.51 24.65
CA SER A 62 31.62 28.11 24.21
C SER A 62 32.71 28.79 25.03
N LEU A 63 33.79 28.03 25.32
CA LEU A 63 34.99 28.54 25.99
C LEU A 63 35.66 29.66 25.18
N SER A 64 35.69 29.56 23.86
CA SER A 64 36.30 30.58 22.99
C SER A 64 35.57 31.92 23.11
N LYS A 65 34.23 31.88 23.15
CA LYS A 65 33.38 33.06 23.30
C LYS A 65 33.49 33.68 24.68
N ALA A 66 33.43 32.86 25.75
CA ALA A 66 33.61 33.35 27.12
C ALA A 66 34.97 34.04 27.33
N SER A 67 36.04 33.48 26.77
CA SER A 67 37.38 34.07 26.83
C SER A 67 37.49 35.34 26.01
N ARG A 68 36.91 35.38 24.79
CA ARG A 68 36.87 36.60 23.98
C ARG A 68 36.07 37.71 24.67
N PHE A 69 34.90 37.39 25.21
CA PHE A 69 34.07 38.33 25.95
C PHE A 69 34.82 38.99 27.11
N GLN A 70 35.57 38.20 27.88
CA GLN A 70 36.38 38.71 28.99
C GLN A 70 37.43 39.72 28.54
N ARG A 71 38.06 39.51 27.38
CA ARG A 71 39.07 40.43 26.84
C ARG A 71 38.44 41.73 26.33
N ASP A 72 37.29 41.63 25.68
CA ASP A 72 36.74 42.73 24.87
C ASP A 72 35.85 43.67 25.72
N ILE A 73 35.18 43.17 26.77
CA ILE A 73 34.18 43.94 27.55
C ILE A 73 34.73 45.22 28.19
N GLY A 74 36.00 45.23 28.61
CA GLY A 74 36.64 46.43 29.17
C GLY A 74 36.76 47.54 28.13
N ALA A 75 37.26 47.21 26.94
CA ALA A 75 37.39 48.16 25.83
C ALA A 75 36.03 48.69 25.37
N VAL A 76 35.01 47.82 25.32
CA VAL A 76 33.63 48.24 25.00
C VAL A 76 33.08 49.21 26.04
N ALA A 77 33.28 48.94 27.34
CA ALA A 77 32.84 49.84 28.40
C ALA A 77 33.53 51.22 28.31
N ASP A 78 34.84 51.25 28.03
CA ASP A 78 35.59 52.49 27.85
C ASP A 78 35.16 53.25 26.59
N ALA A 79 34.88 52.54 25.49
CA ALA A 79 34.33 53.13 24.27
C ALA A 79 32.97 53.79 24.55
N MET A 80 32.05 53.08 25.19
CA MET A 80 30.73 53.60 25.56
C MET A 80 30.83 54.80 26.51
N ARG A 81 31.84 54.84 27.38
CA ARG A 81 32.11 56.00 28.24
C ARG A 81 32.53 57.23 27.46
N SER A 82 33.45 57.06 26.51
CA SER A 82 33.97 58.19 25.73
C SER A 82 32.91 58.89 24.86
N ILE A 83 31.85 58.18 24.48
CA ILE A 83 30.71 58.72 23.73
C ILE A 83 29.55 59.15 24.64
N GLY A 84 29.76 59.19 25.96
CA GLY A 84 28.76 59.61 26.94
C GLY A 84 27.59 58.65 27.15
N LYS A 85 27.62 57.46 26.54
CA LYS A 85 26.53 56.46 26.64
C LYS A 85 26.58 55.61 27.92
N SER A 86 27.69 55.63 28.67
CA SER A 86 27.83 54.92 29.95
C SER A 86 28.89 55.58 30.84
N GLN A 87 28.89 55.32 32.15
CA GLN A 87 29.97 55.70 33.06
C GLN A 87 30.64 54.48 33.71
N ILE A 88 30.32 53.28 33.22
CA ILE A 88 30.69 52.01 33.84
C ILE A 88 32.14 51.63 33.54
N LYS A 89 32.87 51.20 34.58
CA LYS A 89 34.21 50.61 34.44
C LYS A 89 34.11 49.13 34.75
N VAL A 90 34.57 48.28 33.84
CA VAL A 90 34.44 46.83 33.98
C VAL A 90 35.79 46.18 34.21
N HIS A 91 35.84 45.30 35.20
CA HIS A 91 36.92 44.36 35.41
C HIS A 91 36.40 42.94 35.22
N ALA A 92 36.82 42.26 34.15
CA ALA A 92 36.37 40.91 33.82
C ALA A 92 37.47 39.86 34.01
N SER A 93 37.11 38.71 34.59
CA SER A 93 37.96 37.52 34.70
C SER A 93 37.27 36.29 34.12
N PHE A 94 38.05 35.34 33.62
CA PHE A 94 37.54 34.15 32.94
C PHE A 94 37.76 32.90 33.76
N ILE A 95 36.74 32.07 33.89
CA ILE A 95 36.81 30.74 34.50
C ILE A 95 36.54 29.66 33.46
N SER A 96 37.44 28.67 33.39
CA SER A 96 37.26 27.47 32.58
C SER A 96 37.37 26.18 33.40
N GLY A 97 36.79 25.09 32.89
CA GLY A 97 36.83 23.77 33.51
C GLY A 97 38.23 23.18 33.54
N LYS A 98 39.14 23.67 32.68
CA LYS A 98 40.55 23.29 32.65
C LYS A 98 41.36 23.89 33.81
N MET A 99 40.85 24.93 34.48
CA MET A 99 41.54 25.54 35.61
C MET A 99 41.52 24.63 36.83
N LYS A 100 42.60 24.62 37.63
CA LYS A 100 42.63 23.86 38.89
C LYS A 100 41.63 24.44 39.89
N ALA A 101 41.09 23.59 40.78
CA ALA A 101 40.06 23.99 41.73
C ALA A 101 40.44 25.20 42.60
N HIS A 102 41.71 25.29 43.04
CA HIS A 102 42.20 26.43 43.83
C HIS A 102 42.21 27.75 43.02
N GLN A 103 42.50 27.71 41.73
CA GLN A 103 42.49 28.90 40.86
C GLN A 103 41.06 29.42 40.65
N ARG A 104 40.11 28.51 40.45
CA ARG A 104 38.68 28.87 40.35
C ARG A 104 38.17 29.49 41.66
N ARG A 105 38.52 28.89 42.81
CA ARG A 105 38.18 29.43 44.14
C ARG A 105 38.79 30.81 44.38
N ALA A 106 40.04 31.04 43.96
CA ALA A 106 40.69 32.35 44.10
C ALA A 106 39.94 33.45 43.32
N LEU A 107 39.55 33.20 42.07
CA LEU A 107 38.79 34.15 41.26
C LEU A 107 37.38 34.42 41.84
N LEU A 108 36.70 33.39 42.32
CA LEU A 108 35.39 33.55 42.98
C LEU A 108 35.52 34.30 44.32
N SER A 109 36.59 34.06 45.08
CA SER A 109 36.89 34.82 46.30
C SER A 109 37.17 36.29 46.00
N GLN A 110 37.88 36.60 44.91
CA GLN A 110 38.10 37.98 44.47
C GLN A 110 36.80 38.68 44.07
N LEU A 111 35.88 37.96 43.39
CA LEU A 111 34.54 38.48 43.10
C LEU A 111 33.76 38.75 44.40
N ALA A 112 33.83 37.84 45.38
CA ALA A 112 33.17 37.99 46.67
C ALA A 112 33.69 39.20 47.45
N SER A 113 35.01 39.39 47.52
CA SER A 113 35.67 40.44 48.30
C SER A 113 35.76 41.80 47.60
N ALA A 114 35.34 41.90 46.32
CA ALA A 114 35.45 43.15 45.58
C ALA A 114 34.59 44.28 46.19
N PRO A 115 35.11 45.53 46.24
CA PRO A 115 34.34 46.71 46.66
C PRO A 115 33.10 46.90 45.80
N HIS A 116 31.98 47.30 46.41
CA HIS A 116 30.71 47.51 45.71
C HIS A 116 30.73 48.73 44.74
N ALA A 117 31.81 49.51 44.72
CA ALA A 117 32.00 50.60 43.76
C ALA A 117 32.41 50.11 42.36
N GLU A 118 32.98 48.91 42.23
CA GLU A 118 33.54 48.39 40.98
C GLU A 118 32.60 47.38 40.30
N ASN A 119 32.48 47.45 38.96
CA ASN A 119 31.79 46.42 38.21
C ASN A 119 32.74 45.25 37.90
N ARG A 120 32.49 44.10 38.53
CA ARG A 120 33.27 42.87 38.44
C ARG A 120 32.47 41.79 37.73
N ILE A 121 33.05 41.24 36.67
CA ILE A 121 32.42 40.20 35.86
C ILE A 121 33.24 38.92 35.89
N ILE A 122 32.58 37.79 36.12
CA ILE A 122 33.15 36.47 35.84
C ILE A 122 32.50 35.90 34.58
N THR A 123 33.31 35.58 33.57
CA THR A 123 32.85 34.88 32.36
C THR A 123 33.13 33.39 32.48
N ASN A 124 32.20 32.56 32.01
CA ASN A 124 32.35 31.11 32.04
C ASN A 124 31.58 30.43 30.90
N ALA A 125 31.93 29.18 30.60
CA ALA A 125 31.13 28.33 29.71
C ALA A 125 30.89 26.96 30.36
N ARG A 126 29.68 26.71 30.87
CA ARG A 126 29.27 25.45 31.52
C ARG A 126 30.16 24.99 32.69
N CYS A 127 30.87 25.90 33.35
CA CYS A 127 31.89 25.56 34.36
C CYS A 127 31.46 25.84 35.80
N LEU A 128 30.31 26.49 35.99
CA LEU A 128 29.78 26.89 37.31
C LEU A 128 28.44 26.22 37.64
N THR A 129 28.02 25.22 36.86
CA THR A 129 26.76 24.48 37.05
C THR A 129 26.91 23.36 38.09
N GLU A 130 28.07 22.68 38.14
CA GLU A 130 28.32 21.56 39.05
C GLU A 130 29.42 21.86 40.09
N ALA A 131 29.12 21.54 41.36
CA ALA A 131 30.07 21.38 42.48
C ALA A 131 30.93 22.58 42.94
N ILE A 132 30.58 23.83 42.60
CA ILE A 132 31.30 25.03 43.08
C ILE A 132 30.32 25.99 43.78
N ASP A 133 30.73 26.52 44.94
CA ASP A 133 29.96 27.53 45.66
C ASP A 133 30.13 28.90 44.97
N VAL A 134 29.03 29.43 44.45
CA VAL A 134 29.00 30.70 43.72
C VAL A 134 28.79 31.80 44.76
N PRO A 135 29.65 32.84 44.80
CA PRO A 135 29.51 33.93 45.75
C PRO A 135 28.25 34.76 45.45
N ASN A 136 27.84 35.59 46.40
CA ASN A 136 26.71 36.49 46.21
C ASN A 136 26.99 37.47 45.06
N VAL A 137 26.14 37.43 44.05
CA VAL A 137 26.18 38.27 42.85
C VAL A 137 24.89 39.05 42.71
N ASP A 138 24.98 40.24 42.11
CA ASP A 138 23.81 41.11 41.88
C ASP A 138 22.98 40.60 40.70
N GLY A 139 23.64 40.00 39.71
CA GLY A 139 22.95 39.43 38.57
C GLY A 139 23.73 38.37 37.80
N ILE A 140 23.01 37.69 36.93
CA ILE A 140 23.55 36.76 35.95
C ILE A 140 23.15 37.18 34.55
N VAL A 141 23.98 36.86 33.58
CA VAL A 141 23.71 37.15 32.17
C VAL A 141 23.84 35.87 31.36
N PHE A 142 22.83 35.57 30.55
CA PHE A 142 22.94 34.52 29.53
C PHE A 142 23.22 35.17 28.18
N VAL A 143 24.50 35.24 27.79
CA VAL A 143 24.92 35.96 26.58
C VAL A 143 24.53 35.21 25.31
N ASP A 144 24.70 33.88 25.30
CA ASP A 144 24.34 33.04 24.16
C ASP A 144 23.89 31.62 24.59
N PRO A 145 22.73 31.50 25.27
CA PRO A 145 22.34 30.27 25.93
C PRO A 145 22.05 29.13 24.96
N ARG A 146 22.98 28.18 24.87
CA ARG A 146 22.78 26.85 24.24
C ARG A 146 22.83 25.70 25.27
N THR A 147 22.47 25.96 26.52
CA THR A 147 22.51 25.00 27.66
C THR A 147 21.11 24.49 28.02
N SER A 148 21.00 23.29 28.59
CA SER A 148 19.68 22.71 28.93
C SER A 148 18.91 23.58 29.93
N GLU A 149 17.57 23.45 29.96
CA GLU A 149 16.74 24.13 30.98
C GLU A 149 17.21 23.81 32.41
N ILE A 150 17.69 22.58 32.62
CA ILE A 150 18.25 22.11 33.89
C ILE A 150 19.52 22.89 34.26
N ASP A 151 20.43 23.12 33.31
CA ASP A 151 21.65 23.91 33.55
C ASP A 151 21.33 25.37 33.91
N ILE A 152 20.33 25.94 33.24
CA ILE A 152 19.86 27.31 33.47
C ILE A 152 19.25 27.42 34.86
N ALA A 153 18.37 26.49 35.23
CA ALA A 153 17.79 26.40 36.56
C ALA A 153 18.84 26.28 37.67
N GLN A 154 19.85 25.43 37.48
CA GLN A 154 20.94 25.29 38.44
C GLN A 154 21.77 26.58 38.58
N ALA A 155 22.02 27.29 37.48
CA ALA A 155 22.70 28.59 37.50
C ALA A 155 21.87 29.64 38.26
N LEU A 156 20.56 29.71 38.01
CA LEU A 156 19.62 30.59 38.70
C LEU A 156 19.57 30.29 40.21
N GLY A 157 19.40 29.03 40.59
CA GLY A 157 19.31 28.62 42.00
C GLY A 157 20.59 28.86 42.81
N ARG A 158 21.75 28.96 42.16
CA ARG A 158 23.02 29.32 42.79
C ARG A 158 23.21 30.83 42.91
N ALA A 159 22.76 31.60 41.94
CA ALA A 159 23.02 33.04 41.85
C ALA A 159 21.93 33.91 42.50
N LEU A 160 20.69 33.43 42.61
CA LEU A 160 19.55 34.14 43.21
C LEU A 160 19.40 33.84 44.72
N ARG A 161 20.51 33.63 45.43
CA ARG A 161 20.49 33.46 46.90
C ARG A 161 20.28 34.80 47.62
N VAL A 162 19.56 34.76 48.74
CA VAL A 162 19.42 35.92 49.65
C VAL A 162 20.78 36.30 50.22
N SER A 163 21.12 37.59 50.19
CA SER A 163 22.36 38.11 50.76
C SER A 163 22.19 39.53 51.33
N PRO A 164 23.04 39.96 52.29
CA PRO A 164 22.93 41.28 52.90
C PRO A 164 23.02 42.40 51.84
N GLY A 165 21.98 43.24 51.76
CA GLY A 165 21.90 44.33 50.77
C GLY A 165 21.29 43.96 49.41
N LYS A 166 21.07 42.67 49.13
CA LYS A 166 20.42 42.21 47.89
C LYS A 166 18.96 41.87 48.16
N VAL A 167 18.07 42.76 47.71
CA VAL A 167 16.61 42.57 47.78
C VAL A 167 16.10 41.82 46.55
N VAL A 168 16.64 42.13 45.37
CA VAL A 168 16.22 41.54 44.08
C VAL A 168 17.46 41.07 43.29
N GLY A 169 17.44 39.86 42.73
CA GLY A 169 18.45 39.36 41.80
C GLY A 169 18.07 39.62 40.34
N THR A 170 19.03 40.06 39.53
CA THR A 170 18.74 40.42 38.13
C THR A 170 19.25 39.36 37.16
N VAL A 171 18.38 38.89 36.27
CA VAL A 171 18.72 37.97 35.17
C VAL A 171 18.69 38.76 33.87
N VAL A 172 19.83 38.92 33.21
CA VAL A 172 19.97 39.76 32.01
C VAL A 172 20.05 38.90 30.75
N LEU A 173 19.27 39.28 29.74
CA LEU A 173 19.18 38.62 28.43
C LEU A 173 19.44 39.65 27.32
N PRO A 174 20.66 39.74 26.78
CA PRO A 174 20.96 40.63 25.67
C PRO A 174 20.39 40.07 24.36
N ILE A 175 19.71 40.92 23.60
CA ILE A 175 19.15 40.58 22.27
C ILE A 175 19.62 41.61 21.25
N LEU A 176 20.06 41.13 20.11
CA LEU A 176 20.42 41.98 18.98
C LEU A 176 19.18 42.28 18.15
N VAL A 177 18.96 43.55 17.83
CA VAL A 177 17.99 43.99 16.83
C VAL A 177 18.76 44.45 15.60
N GLY A 178 18.56 43.73 14.50
CA GLY A 178 19.16 44.01 13.20
C GLY A 178 18.69 45.34 12.60
N GLU A 179 19.45 45.85 11.62
CA GLU A 179 19.02 47.01 10.84
C GLU A 179 17.86 46.64 9.92
N GLY A 180 16.71 47.27 10.15
CA GLY A 180 15.51 47.06 9.35
C GLY A 180 14.70 45.82 9.71
N GLU A 181 15.07 45.08 10.75
CA GLU A 181 14.26 43.96 11.25
C GLU A 181 12.96 44.48 11.88
N SER A 182 11.84 43.86 11.52
CA SER A 182 10.55 44.18 12.13
C SER A 182 10.43 43.60 13.55
N PRO A 183 9.58 44.16 14.41
CA PRO A 183 9.30 43.60 15.74
C PRO A 183 8.92 42.10 15.71
N GLU A 184 8.16 41.68 14.70
CA GLU A 184 7.74 40.29 14.49
C GLU A 184 8.91 39.38 14.08
N GLU A 185 9.82 39.87 13.24
CA GLU A 185 11.02 39.14 12.82
C GLU A 185 11.96 38.91 14.02
N VAL A 186 12.12 39.92 14.88
CA VAL A 186 12.89 39.82 16.12
C VAL A 186 12.29 38.76 17.05
N ALA A 187 10.96 38.74 17.21
CA ALA A 187 10.26 37.77 18.06
C ALA A 187 10.39 36.31 17.58
N GLN A 188 10.60 36.10 16.28
CA GLN A 188 10.78 34.76 15.68
C GLN A 188 12.24 34.30 15.64
N SER A 189 13.19 35.19 15.98
CA SER A 189 14.62 34.89 15.94
C SER A 189 15.05 33.77 16.90
N THR A 190 16.18 33.14 16.61
CA THR A 190 16.77 32.15 17.52
C THR A 190 17.26 32.75 18.83
N ASP A 191 17.57 34.05 18.82
CA ASP A 191 18.02 34.82 19.97
C ASP A 191 16.84 35.05 20.92
N PHE A 192 15.65 35.21 20.37
CA PHE A 192 14.42 35.27 21.13
C PHE A 192 14.13 33.96 21.89
N ARG A 193 14.49 32.80 21.31
CA ARG A 193 14.37 31.49 22.00
C ARG A 193 15.21 31.36 23.26
N ALA A 194 16.22 32.22 23.45
CA ALA A 194 16.95 32.30 24.71
C ALA A 194 16.04 32.70 25.88
N ILE A 195 15.14 33.67 25.66
CA ILE A 195 14.20 34.14 26.68
C ILE A 195 13.30 33.01 27.14
N TRP A 196 12.74 32.27 26.19
CA TRP A 196 11.86 31.14 26.47
C TRP A 196 12.47 30.12 27.41
N ARG A 197 13.73 29.75 27.16
CA ARG A 197 14.43 28.73 27.97
C ARG A 197 14.67 29.22 29.38
N VAL A 198 14.96 30.50 29.56
CA VAL A 198 15.20 31.10 30.87
C VAL A 198 13.90 31.24 31.66
N LEU A 199 12.83 31.71 31.01
CA LEU A 199 11.52 31.82 31.65
C LEU A 199 10.89 30.45 31.94
N ALA A 200 11.08 29.45 31.07
CA ALA A 200 10.67 28.07 31.32
C ALA A 200 11.41 27.45 32.51
N ALA A 201 12.73 27.70 32.61
CA ALA A 201 13.52 27.28 33.76
C ALA A 201 13.08 27.99 35.05
N LEU A 202 12.77 29.29 35.01
CA LEU A 202 12.23 30.02 36.15
C LEU A 202 10.87 29.46 36.59
N ARG A 203 9.95 29.21 35.65
CA ARG A 203 8.65 28.58 35.92
C ARG A 203 8.77 27.23 36.61
N ALA A 204 9.79 26.44 36.29
CA ALA A 204 10.00 25.13 36.91
C ALA A 204 10.40 25.21 38.40
N HIS A 205 10.80 26.39 38.89
CA HIS A 205 11.36 26.57 40.23
C HIS A 205 10.73 27.71 41.06
N ASP A 206 9.92 28.57 40.45
CA ASP A 206 9.11 29.62 41.12
C ASP A 206 7.61 29.33 40.94
N GLU A 207 6.97 28.85 42.01
CA GLU A 207 5.54 28.53 42.05
C GLU A 207 4.65 29.79 41.95
N ASP A 208 5.10 30.93 42.47
CA ASP A 208 4.35 32.19 42.41
C ASP A 208 4.36 32.77 40.99
N PHE A 209 5.51 32.69 40.32
CA PHE A 209 5.64 33.06 38.91
C PHE A 209 4.78 32.15 38.02
N ALA A 210 4.75 30.83 38.29
CA ALA A 210 3.90 29.89 37.58
C ALA A 210 2.41 30.17 37.82
N ALA A 211 2.00 30.44 39.07
CA ALA A 211 0.63 30.76 39.43
C ALA A 211 0.15 32.07 38.77
N GLY A 212 0.98 33.11 38.80
CA GLY A 212 0.69 34.38 38.14
C GLY A 212 0.47 34.25 36.64
N LEU A 213 1.29 33.45 35.96
CA LEU A 213 1.18 33.21 34.53
C LEU A 213 -0.15 32.53 34.16
N ASN A 214 -0.63 31.64 35.03
CA ASN A 214 -1.94 31.00 34.89
C ASN A 214 -3.08 32.02 35.09
N ILE A 215 -2.96 32.91 36.08
CA ILE A 215 -3.97 33.95 36.37
C ILE A 215 -4.11 34.93 35.20
N ALA A 216 -3.00 35.42 34.62
CA ALA A 216 -3.05 36.36 33.51
C ALA A 216 -3.69 35.78 32.24
N LYS A 217 -3.47 34.49 31.94
CA LYS A 217 -4.15 33.81 30.81
C LYS A 217 -5.65 33.68 31.06
N ALA A 218 -6.06 33.32 32.28
CA ALA A 218 -7.48 33.21 32.63
C ALA A 218 -8.20 34.55 32.49
N SER A 219 -7.58 35.65 32.91
CA SER A 219 -8.12 37.00 32.74
C SER A 219 -8.19 37.44 31.28
N SER A 220 -7.18 37.10 30.46
CA SER A 220 -7.17 37.39 29.01
C SER A 220 -8.26 36.64 28.24
N LEU A 221 -8.58 35.40 28.63
CA LEU A 221 -9.60 34.56 27.99
C LEU A 221 -11.04 34.90 28.42
N THR A 222 -11.23 35.48 29.60
CA THR A 222 -12.57 35.73 30.17
C THR A 222 -13.06 37.17 29.99
N GLY A 223 -12.24 38.07 29.44
CA GLY A 223 -12.61 39.45 29.12
C GLY A 223 -12.96 40.33 30.33
N LYS A 224 -12.78 39.84 31.56
CA LYS A 224 -12.99 40.63 32.78
C LYS A 224 -11.75 41.45 33.09
N ALA A 225 -11.86 42.77 33.04
CA ALA A 225 -10.87 43.67 33.62
C ALA A 225 -10.86 43.48 35.15
N GLY A 226 -9.89 42.72 35.65
CA GLY A 226 -9.74 42.38 37.07
C GLY A 226 -8.28 42.38 37.50
N SER A 227 -7.91 43.48 38.16
CA SER A 227 -6.63 43.83 38.78
C SER A 227 -5.99 42.74 39.67
N ALA A 228 -4.68 42.48 39.50
CA ALA A 228 -3.61 42.94 40.42
C ALA A 228 -2.26 42.23 40.17
N PHE A 229 -2.23 41.10 39.48
CA PHE A 229 -1.00 40.33 39.27
C PHE A 229 -0.61 40.29 37.79
N ASP A 230 0.39 41.10 37.41
CA ASP A 230 1.06 40.97 36.13
C ASP A 230 2.22 39.97 36.29
N PRO A 231 2.11 38.74 35.74
CA PRO A 231 3.21 37.77 35.80
C PRO A 231 4.45 38.22 35.05
N LEU A 232 4.32 39.19 34.15
CA LEU A 232 5.42 39.86 33.47
C LEU A 232 5.88 41.12 34.20
N ALA A 233 5.36 41.44 35.40
CA ALA A 233 5.94 42.48 36.26
C ALA A 233 7.41 42.20 36.61
N LYS A 234 7.78 40.91 36.65
CA LYS A 234 9.17 40.48 36.82
C LYS A 234 9.99 40.55 35.53
N VAL A 235 9.40 40.82 34.36
CA VAL A 235 10.10 40.88 33.06
C VAL A 235 10.11 42.31 32.54
N THR A 236 11.29 42.94 32.54
CA THR A 236 11.49 44.30 32.02
C THR A 236 12.22 44.23 30.69
N ILE A 237 11.68 44.87 29.65
CA ILE A 237 12.36 45.01 28.36
C ILE A 237 12.90 46.43 28.28
N VAL A 238 14.19 46.58 28.01
CA VAL A 238 14.86 47.88 28.00
C VAL A 238 15.74 48.07 26.77
N GLY A 239 15.85 49.33 26.37
CA GLY A 239 16.68 49.76 25.26
C GLY A 239 16.11 49.36 23.89
N GLY A 240 16.80 49.82 22.84
CA GLY A 240 16.53 49.43 21.47
C GLY A 240 15.51 50.31 20.73
N ARG A 241 15.40 50.10 19.42
CA ARG A 241 14.22 50.54 18.64
C ARG A 241 13.10 49.52 18.88
N HIS A 242 11.85 49.95 18.73
CA HIS A 242 10.66 49.08 18.83
C HIS A 242 10.43 48.43 20.21
N THR A 243 10.95 48.98 21.30
CA THR A 243 10.85 48.38 22.65
C THR A 243 9.40 48.08 23.06
N GLU A 244 8.50 49.05 22.91
CA GLU A 244 7.07 48.89 23.25
C GLU A 244 6.36 47.91 22.30
N GLU A 245 6.61 48.02 20.99
CA GLU A 245 6.03 47.11 19.97
C GLU A 245 6.47 45.65 20.19
N ILE A 246 7.75 45.45 20.51
CA ILE A 246 8.28 44.13 20.89
C ILE A 246 7.61 43.70 22.20
N ALA A 247 7.55 44.54 23.24
CA ALA A 247 6.88 44.17 24.49
C ALA A 247 5.41 43.75 24.27
N ASP A 248 4.67 44.44 23.41
CA ASP A 248 3.28 44.14 23.06
C ASP A 248 3.11 42.84 22.26
N ILE A 249 4.09 42.47 21.41
CA ILE A 249 4.11 41.17 20.73
C ILE A 249 4.48 40.05 21.71
N LEU A 250 5.41 40.33 22.62
CA LEU A 250 5.95 39.32 23.52
C LEU A 250 5.02 38.96 24.65
N ARG A 251 4.30 39.91 25.23
CA ARG A 251 3.32 39.65 26.29
C ARG A 251 2.34 38.52 25.95
N PRO A 252 1.60 38.55 24.81
CA PRO A 252 0.66 37.50 24.46
C PRO A 252 1.36 36.19 24.10
N LEU A 253 2.51 36.22 23.43
CA LEU A 253 3.31 35.01 23.18
C LEU A 253 3.74 34.37 24.50
N LEU A 254 4.31 35.16 25.42
CA LEU A 254 4.88 34.74 26.71
C LEU A 254 3.83 34.10 27.58
N VAL A 255 2.65 34.71 27.63
CA VAL A 255 1.47 34.10 28.22
C VAL A 255 1.19 32.80 27.46
N HIS A 256 0.87 32.82 26.17
CA HIS A 256 0.47 31.62 25.42
C HIS A 256 1.41 30.40 25.58
N ASP A 257 2.71 30.55 25.36
CA ASP A 257 3.69 29.45 25.26
C ASP A 257 4.22 28.93 26.61
N LEU A 258 4.24 29.75 27.66
CA LEU A 258 4.68 29.33 29.01
C LEU A 258 3.52 28.92 29.93
N SER A 259 2.29 29.36 29.62
CA SER A 259 1.07 29.13 30.42
C SER A 259 0.32 27.83 30.08
N ASP A 260 0.95 26.88 29.40
CA ASP A 260 0.33 25.58 29.15
C ASP A 260 0.30 24.75 30.43
N SER A 261 -0.69 25.06 31.27
CA SER A 261 -1.03 24.31 32.45
C SER A 261 -1.69 23.01 32.00
N TRP A 262 -0.92 21.93 32.11
CA TRP A 262 -1.45 20.57 32.09
C TRP A 262 -2.73 20.46 32.95
N GLU A 263 -2.83 21.22 34.05
CA GLU A 263 -4.02 21.30 34.93
C GLU A 263 -5.27 21.89 34.24
N ALA A 264 -5.16 23.00 33.49
CA ALA A 264 -6.35 23.56 32.82
C ALA A 264 -6.83 22.65 31.69
N VAL A 265 -5.92 22.03 30.95
CA VAL A 265 -6.30 21.09 29.88
C VAL A 265 -6.77 19.75 30.46
N PHE A 266 -6.23 19.32 31.60
CA PHE A 266 -6.74 18.17 32.36
C PHE A 266 -8.17 18.42 32.85
N GLU A 267 -8.49 19.64 33.27
CA GLU A 267 -9.86 20.00 33.65
C GLU A 267 -10.84 19.93 32.46
N ILE A 268 -10.41 20.39 31.27
CA ILE A 268 -11.17 20.21 30.02
C ILE A 268 -11.37 18.71 29.72
N ALA A 269 -10.34 17.89 29.92
CA ALA A 269 -10.43 16.44 29.73
C ALA A 269 -11.36 15.77 30.77
N ARG A 270 -11.38 16.27 32.01
CA ARG A 270 -12.28 15.81 33.09
C ARG A 270 -13.74 16.17 32.79
N GLN A 271 -14.01 17.38 32.30
CA GLN A 271 -15.37 17.77 31.85
C GLN A 271 -15.88 16.87 30.72
N ARG A 272 -15.00 16.46 29.80
CA ARG A 272 -15.35 15.45 28.80
C ARG A 272 -15.67 14.11 29.46
N PHE A 273 -14.84 13.65 30.41
CA PHE A 273 -15.10 12.41 31.14
C PHE A 273 -16.46 12.44 31.86
N GLU A 274 -16.83 13.54 32.49
CA GLU A 274 -18.13 13.69 33.14
C GLU A 274 -19.30 13.62 32.16
N ARG A 275 -19.14 14.15 30.93
CA ARG A 275 -20.22 14.19 29.91
C ARG A 275 -20.28 12.95 29.02
N CYS A 276 -19.14 12.32 28.73
CA CYS A 276 -18.99 11.23 27.76
C CYS A 276 -18.59 9.90 28.39
N GLY A 277 -18.20 9.88 29.67
CA GLY A 277 -17.72 8.70 30.38
C GLY A 277 -16.23 8.40 30.19
N ASP A 278 -15.52 9.16 29.34
CA ASP A 278 -14.10 8.98 29.06
C ASP A 278 -13.44 10.32 28.62
N CYS A 279 -12.11 10.43 28.72
CA CYS A 279 -11.39 11.63 28.28
C CYS A 279 -10.84 11.54 26.84
N ASN A 280 -11.06 10.45 26.11
CA ASN A 280 -10.43 10.19 24.82
C ASN A 280 -11.17 10.93 23.69
N ALA A 281 -10.47 11.83 23.02
CA ALA A 281 -10.99 12.56 21.87
C ALA A 281 -10.31 12.14 20.57
N ALA A 282 -11.03 12.19 19.45
CA ALA A 282 -10.45 11.98 18.12
C ALA A 282 -9.44 13.08 17.78
N SER A 283 -8.40 12.82 16.99
CA SER A 283 -7.27 13.75 16.80
C SER A 283 -7.64 15.17 16.31
N HIS A 284 -8.79 15.33 15.66
CA HIS A 284 -9.30 16.61 15.16
C HIS A 284 -10.42 17.20 16.02
N GLU A 285 -10.86 16.50 17.06
CA GLU A 285 -11.98 16.89 17.92
C GLU A 285 -11.60 18.08 18.79
N LEU A 286 -12.42 19.12 18.70
CA LEU A 286 -12.41 20.27 19.59
C LEU A 286 -13.40 20.01 20.74
N TRP A 287 -13.06 20.43 21.95
CA TRP A 287 -13.90 20.27 23.14
C TRP A 287 -14.00 21.58 23.93
N PRO A 288 -15.22 22.01 24.32
CA PRO A 288 -16.53 21.44 23.98
C PRO A 288 -16.84 21.51 22.48
N GLN A 289 -17.53 20.50 21.92
CA GLN A 289 -17.86 20.45 20.48
C GLN A 289 -18.81 21.57 20.04
N ASP A 290 -19.64 22.05 20.97
CA ASP A 290 -20.64 23.10 20.75
C ASP A 290 -20.04 24.53 20.77
N SER A 291 -18.72 24.66 21.00
CA SER A 291 -18.03 25.95 21.12
C SER A 291 -17.22 26.29 19.86
N PRO A 292 -17.43 27.46 19.23
CA PRO A 292 -16.57 27.96 18.15
C PRO A 292 -15.09 28.14 18.57
N SER A 293 -14.82 28.22 19.88
CA SER A 293 -13.50 28.32 20.49
C SER A 293 -13.07 27.05 21.24
N GLY A 294 -13.62 25.88 20.87
CA GLY A 294 -13.30 24.61 21.49
C GLY A 294 -11.80 24.29 21.45
N PHE A 295 -11.27 23.74 22.55
CA PHE A 295 -9.86 23.38 22.67
C PHE A 295 -9.58 22.07 21.90
N PRO A 296 -8.45 21.93 21.17
CA PRO A 296 -8.10 20.71 20.42
C PRO A 296 -7.68 19.54 21.33
N LEU A 297 -8.61 19.06 22.14
CA LEU A 297 -8.43 18.02 23.15
C LEU A 297 -7.87 16.72 22.55
N GLY A 298 -8.31 16.37 21.34
CA GLY A 298 -7.80 15.21 20.61
C GLY A 298 -6.28 15.20 20.38
N ARG A 299 -5.73 16.36 19.99
CA ARG A 299 -4.28 16.51 19.78
C ARG A 299 -3.52 16.41 21.11
N TRP A 300 -4.07 17.02 22.16
CA TRP A 300 -3.47 16.98 23.48
C TRP A 300 -3.43 15.56 24.05
N ILE A 301 -4.55 14.81 23.99
CA ILE A 301 -4.63 13.40 24.42
C ILE A 301 -3.63 12.53 23.64
N ALA A 302 -3.49 12.74 22.33
CA ALA A 302 -2.47 12.05 21.52
C ALA A 302 -1.04 12.39 21.99
N GLY A 303 -0.77 13.65 22.32
CA GLY A 303 0.50 14.09 22.90
C GLY A 303 0.80 13.42 24.25
N GLN A 304 -0.20 13.25 25.12
CA GLN A 304 -0.02 12.55 26.39
C GLN A 304 0.37 11.07 26.19
N ARG A 305 -0.22 10.39 25.20
CA ARG A 305 0.16 8.99 24.86
C ARG A 305 1.61 8.88 24.41
N ASP A 306 2.07 9.79 23.53
CA ASP A 306 3.47 9.84 23.08
C ASP A 306 4.42 10.14 24.25
N TYR A 307 4.05 11.07 25.13
CA TYR A 307 4.84 11.41 26.31
C TYR A 307 5.03 10.23 27.26
N ARG A 308 4.00 9.40 27.46
CA ARG A 308 4.08 8.15 28.23
C ARG A 308 4.92 7.09 27.51
N ASN A 309 4.72 6.89 26.21
CA ASN A 309 5.46 5.89 25.43
C ASN A 309 6.98 6.15 25.41
N ARG A 310 7.39 7.42 25.48
CA ARG A 310 8.80 7.81 25.58
C ARG A 310 9.39 7.71 27.00
N GLY A 311 8.62 7.22 27.97
CA GLY A 311 9.04 7.10 29.37
C GLY A 311 9.24 8.44 30.08
N ARG A 312 8.67 9.53 29.55
CA ARG A 312 8.87 10.90 30.08
C ARG A 312 7.77 11.34 31.06
N MET A 313 6.71 10.55 31.19
CA MET A 313 5.57 10.87 32.06
C MET A 313 5.80 10.40 33.50
N SER A 314 5.49 11.26 34.48
CA SER A 314 5.48 10.87 35.89
C SER A 314 4.35 9.89 36.20
N MET A 315 4.56 9.04 37.21
CA MET A 315 3.56 8.04 37.64
C MET A 315 2.25 8.70 38.12
N GLU A 316 2.35 9.87 38.72
CA GLU A 316 1.20 10.64 39.19
C GLU A 316 0.33 11.18 38.05
N ARG A 317 0.95 11.74 37.00
CA ARG A 317 0.19 12.19 35.81
C ARG A 317 -0.49 11.04 35.09
N ALA A 318 0.18 9.88 35.02
CA ALA A 318 -0.39 8.68 34.44
C ALA A 318 -1.65 8.23 35.22
N ARG A 319 -1.57 8.16 36.55
CA ARG A 319 -2.72 7.80 37.41
C ARG A 319 -3.88 8.78 37.28
N ARG A 320 -3.62 10.08 37.25
CA ARG A 320 -4.68 11.11 37.08
C ARG A 320 -5.40 10.95 35.75
N LEU A 321 -4.68 10.72 34.65
CA LEU A 321 -5.28 10.45 33.35
C LEU A 321 -6.03 9.10 33.33
N GLU A 322 -5.49 8.06 33.96
CA GLU A 322 -6.18 6.77 34.13
C GLU A 322 -7.51 6.92 34.89
N SER A 323 -7.56 7.79 35.90
CA SER A 323 -8.77 8.06 36.69
C SER A 323 -9.93 8.68 35.91
N ILE A 324 -9.65 9.33 34.77
CA ILE A 324 -10.65 9.92 33.87
C ILE A 324 -10.82 9.11 32.58
N GLY A 325 -10.46 7.83 32.59
CA GLY A 325 -10.72 6.90 31.49
C GLY A 325 -9.74 7.01 30.32
N MET A 326 -8.50 7.48 30.53
CA MET A 326 -7.49 7.57 29.48
C MET A 326 -7.15 6.19 28.89
N ASN A 327 -7.41 6.03 27.60
CA ASN A 327 -6.98 4.87 26.84
C ASN A 327 -5.57 5.10 26.30
N TRP A 328 -4.59 4.40 26.86
CA TRP A 328 -3.18 4.50 26.47
C TRP A 328 -2.86 3.76 25.17
N LYS A 329 -3.68 2.78 24.79
CA LYS A 329 -3.50 1.97 23.59
C LYS A 329 -4.81 1.93 22.77
N PRO A 330 -5.26 3.08 22.24
CA PRO A 330 -6.50 3.18 21.47
C PRO A 330 -6.52 2.25 20.25
N ASN A 331 -5.35 2.04 19.64
CA ASN A 331 -5.20 1.11 18.53
C ASN A 331 -5.37 -0.35 18.97
N ASP A 332 -4.98 -0.71 20.20
CA ASP A 332 -5.25 -2.06 20.72
C ASP A 332 -6.74 -2.23 21.00
N THR A 333 -7.41 -1.27 21.62
CA THR A 333 -8.87 -1.37 21.84
C THR A 333 -9.62 -1.49 20.52
N LYS A 334 -9.30 -0.63 19.53
CA LYS A 334 -9.86 -0.72 18.18
C LYS A 334 -9.55 -2.08 17.53
N TRP A 335 -8.33 -2.59 17.70
CA TRP A 335 -7.95 -3.91 17.20
C TRP A 335 -8.84 -5.01 17.82
N HIS A 336 -9.07 -4.99 19.14
CA HIS A 336 -9.91 -5.98 19.80
C HIS A 336 -11.35 -5.91 19.32
N SER A 337 -11.93 -4.71 19.17
CA SER A 337 -13.30 -4.55 18.66
C SER A 337 -13.47 -5.09 17.24
N ILE A 338 -12.50 -4.84 16.34
CA ILE A 338 -12.53 -5.38 14.97
C ILE A 338 -12.27 -6.89 14.97
N CYS A 339 -11.36 -7.36 15.82
CA CYS A 339 -11.07 -8.78 16.00
C CYS A 339 -12.33 -9.54 16.43
N ASP A 340 -13.08 -9.01 17.41
CA ASP A 340 -14.33 -9.64 17.86
C ASP A 340 -15.38 -9.65 16.75
N ALA A 341 -15.47 -8.60 15.92
CA ALA A 341 -16.35 -8.60 14.75
C ALA A 341 -15.92 -9.65 13.70
N VAL A 342 -14.62 -9.82 13.46
CA VAL A 342 -14.10 -10.90 12.60
C VAL A 342 -14.44 -12.28 13.16
N ILE A 343 -14.26 -12.50 14.47
CA ILE A 343 -14.57 -13.77 15.13
C ILE A 343 -16.06 -14.12 14.97
N ARG A 344 -16.95 -13.14 15.19
CA ARG A 344 -18.39 -13.32 14.97
C ARG A 344 -18.71 -13.63 13.51
N TRP A 345 -18.07 -12.91 12.58
CA TRP A 345 -18.23 -13.18 11.14
C TRP A 345 -17.82 -14.61 10.77
N ILE A 346 -16.67 -15.09 11.27
CA ILE A 346 -16.19 -16.46 11.03
C ILE A 346 -17.19 -17.48 11.57
N ALA A 347 -17.64 -17.29 12.80
CA ALA A 347 -18.62 -18.18 13.42
C ALA A 347 -19.96 -18.22 12.66
N ALA A 348 -20.41 -17.09 12.11
CA ALA A 348 -21.66 -17.01 11.35
C ALA A 348 -21.58 -17.64 9.95
N ASN A 349 -20.40 -17.64 9.33
CA ASN A 349 -20.20 -18.11 7.95
C ASN A 349 -19.51 -19.47 7.86
N ASP A 350 -19.07 -20.03 9.00
CA ASP A 350 -18.23 -21.22 9.11
C ASP A 350 -17.02 -21.17 8.14
N ASN A 351 -16.40 -20.00 8.07
CA ASN A 351 -15.34 -19.71 7.10
C ASN A 351 -14.26 -18.83 7.71
N GLY A 352 -13.05 -19.37 7.85
CA GLY A 352 -11.87 -18.63 8.32
C GLY A 352 -11.31 -17.62 7.31
N VAL A 353 -11.73 -17.69 6.04
CA VAL A 353 -11.29 -16.79 4.96
C VAL A 353 -12.29 -15.65 4.83
N VAL A 354 -12.05 -14.59 5.60
CA VAL A 354 -12.86 -13.35 5.52
C VAL A 354 -12.60 -12.65 4.18
N PRO A 355 -13.62 -12.49 3.30
CA PRO A 355 -13.47 -11.85 2.00
C PRO A 355 -13.43 -10.32 2.12
N VAL A 356 -12.75 -9.67 1.19
CA VAL A 356 -12.80 -8.21 1.04
C VAL A 356 -14.24 -7.77 0.75
N GLY A 357 -14.70 -6.73 1.45
CA GLY A 357 -16.08 -6.29 1.43
C GLY A 357 -16.98 -6.94 2.49
N ALA A 358 -16.45 -7.85 3.32
CA ALA A 358 -17.17 -8.36 4.47
C ALA A 358 -17.47 -7.22 5.45
N ALA A 359 -18.76 -6.97 5.69
CA ALA A 359 -19.23 -5.94 6.60
C ALA A 359 -19.21 -6.43 8.05
N SER A 360 -18.94 -5.49 8.94
CA SER A 360 -19.18 -5.65 10.38
C SER A 360 -20.68 -5.74 10.67
N ASP A 361 -21.03 -6.57 11.64
CA ASP A 361 -22.38 -6.64 12.22
C ASP A 361 -22.72 -5.43 13.11
N ASN A 362 -21.69 -4.70 13.54
CA ASN A 362 -21.81 -3.48 14.33
C ASN A 362 -21.91 -2.25 13.41
N GLU A 363 -23.06 -1.58 13.44
CA GLU A 363 -23.36 -0.34 12.69
C GLU A 363 -22.39 0.81 12.98
N GLN A 364 -21.74 0.81 14.15
CA GLN A 364 -20.76 1.82 14.55
C GLN A 364 -19.35 1.54 13.98
N LEU A 365 -19.13 0.36 13.40
CA LEU A 365 -17.86 -0.07 12.80
C LEU A 365 -17.98 -0.12 11.28
N THR A 366 -17.79 1.03 10.63
CA THR A 366 -17.69 1.14 9.15
C THR A 366 -16.32 0.70 8.65
N ILE A 367 -16.00 -0.58 8.83
CA ILE A 367 -14.74 -1.17 8.40
C ILE A 367 -14.95 -2.42 7.56
N ASP A 368 -14.10 -2.58 6.54
CA ASP A 368 -14.00 -3.81 5.76
C ASP A 368 -13.19 -4.85 6.54
N LEU A 369 -13.88 -5.88 7.04
CA LEU A 369 -13.27 -6.95 7.83
C LEU A 369 -12.25 -7.75 7.03
N GLY A 370 -12.45 -7.91 5.71
CA GLY A 370 -11.54 -8.63 4.83
C GLY A 370 -10.24 -7.86 4.55
N GLN A 371 -10.32 -6.53 4.40
CA GLN A 371 -9.12 -5.69 4.32
C GLN A 371 -8.34 -5.74 5.63
N TRP A 372 -9.03 -5.62 6.77
CA TRP A 372 -8.37 -5.73 8.08
C TRP A 372 -7.72 -7.11 8.29
N ALA A 373 -8.41 -8.20 7.93
CA ALA A 373 -7.87 -9.56 7.97
C ALA A 373 -6.60 -9.71 7.12
N SER A 374 -6.58 -9.08 5.92
CA SER A 374 -5.40 -9.08 5.05
C SER A 374 -4.21 -8.35 5.67
N VAL A 375 -4.47 -7.27 6.41
CA VAL A 375 -3.44 -6.57 7.19
C VAL A 375 -2.92 -7.44 8.33
N GLN A 376 -3.79 -8.19 9.04
CA GLN A 376 -3.36 -9.10 10.09
C GLN A 376 -2.47 -10.23 9.56
N ARG A 377 -2.83 -10.85 8.42
CA ARG A 377 -2.01 -11.89 7.79
C ARG A 377 -0.60 -11.37 7.46
N ARG A 378 -0.51 -10.15 6.93
CA ARG A 378 0.77 -9.48 6.64
C ARG A 378 1.59 -9.29 7.92
N HIS A 379 1.00 -8.69 8.94
CA HIS A 379 1.69 -8.44 10.20
C HIS A 379 2.09 -9.75 10.93
N HIS A 380 1.34 -10.85 10.76
CA HIS A 380 1.70 -12.15 11.31
C HIS A 380 2.95 -12.72 10.61
N ARG A 381 2.96 -12.70 9.28
CA ARG A 381 4.12 -13.12 8.49
C ARG A 381 5.36 -12.28 8.78
N ASP A 382 5.18 -10.98 8.99
CA ASP A 382 6.26 -10.04 9.25
C ASP A 382 6.69 -10.02 10.74
N GLY A 383 6.11 -10.89 11.60
CA GLY A 383 6.47 -11.02 13.02
C GLY A 383 6.03 -9.85 13.91
N GLN A 384 5.05 -9.06 13.47
CA GLN A 384 4.59 -7.83 14.13
C GLN A 384 3.37 -8.03 15.04
N LEU A 385 2.70 -9.20 15.00
CA LEU A 385 1.65 -9.54 15.97
C LEU A 385 2.24 -10.14 17.25
N SER A 386 1.67 -9.77 18.40
CA SER A 386 1.95 -10.46 19.66
C SER A 386 1.34 -11.87 19.67
N ALA A 387 1.94 -12.77 20.44
CA ALA A 387 1.48 -14.16 20.58
C ALA A 387 -0.01 -14.25 20.98
N ASP A 388 -0.47 -13.41 21.89
CA ASP A 388 -1.87 -13.40 22.35
C ASP A 388 -2.86 -13.06 21.22
N LYS A 389 -2.49 -12.11 20.34
CA LYS A 389 -3.33 -11.72 19.20
C LYS A 389 -3.40 -12.83 18.16
N VAL A 390 -2.28 -13.52 17.94
CA VAL A 390 -2.23 -14.69 17.05
C VAL A 390 -3.09 -15.81 17.60
N ALA A 391 -2.93 -16.14 18.89
CA ALA A 391 -3.70 -17.20 19.56
C ALA A 391 -5.21 -16.92 19.51
N LYS A 392 -5.63 -15.68 19.78
CA LYS A 392 -7.06 -15.29 19.75
C LYS A 392 -7.70 -15.54 18.39
N LEU A 393 -7.05 -15.12 17.30
CA LEU A 393 -7.58 -15.33 15.94
C LEU A 393 -7.49 -16.80 15.51
N THR A 394 -6.40 -17.49 15.85
CA THR A 394 -6.22 -18.92 15.53
C THR A 394 -7.31 -19.79 16.19
N ASN A 395 -7.60 -19.55 17.47
CA ASN A 395 -8.64 -20.28 18.20
C ASN A 395 -10.06 -20.05 17.65
N ALA A 396 -10.26 -18.92 16.96
CA ALA A 396 -11.52 -18.61 16.29
C ALA A 396 -11.63 -19.21 14.88
N GLY A 397 -10.64 -19.97 14.42
CA GLY A 397 -10.62 -20.56 13.08
C GLY A 397 -10.22 -19.56 11.99
N PHE A 398 -9.54 -18.46 12.32
CA PHE A 398 -9.04 -17.51 11.33
C PHE A 398 -7.97 -18.14 10.41
N SER A 399 -8.15 -17.99 9.10
CA SER A 399 -7.20 -18.48 8.10
C SER A 399 -6.03 -17.51 7.92
N TRP A 400 -4.84 -17.94 8.34
CA TRP A 400 -3.59 -17.20 8.16
C TRP A 400 -3.01 -17.32 6.75
N ASP A 401 -3.24 -18.46 6.08
CA ASP A 401 -2.87 -18.71 4.69
C ASP A 401 -4.09 -19.22 3.89
N PRO A 402 -4.97 -18.32 3.41
CA PRO A 402 -6.15 -18.71 2.63
C PRO A 402 -5.82 -19.50 1.37
N LEU A 403 -4.67 -19.23 0.74
CA LEU A 403 -4.26 -19.93 -0.48
C LEU A 403 -3.72 -21.33 -0.17
N GLY A 404 -3.03 -21.50 0.95
CA GLY A 404 -2.69 -22.79 1.55
C GLY A 404 -3.94 -23.59 1.90
N ASP A 405 -4.86 -23.02 2.66
CA ASP A 405 -6.08 -23.70 3.12
C ASP A 405 -6.96 -24.12 1.93
N ALA A 406 -7.11 -23.26 0.92
CA ALA A 406 -7.82 -23.60 -0.31
C ALA A 406 -7.13 -24.73 -1.09
N PHE A 407 -5.80 -24.78 -1.07
CA PHE A 407 -5.04 -25.88 -1.66
C PHE A 407 -5.25 -27.18 -0.88
N GLU A 408 -5.15 -27.16 0.46
CA GLU A 408 -5.38 -28.34 1.30
C GLU A 408 -6.80 -28.90 1.14
N LYS A 409 -7.80 -28.01 1.06
CA LYS A 409 -9.17 -28.40 0.74
C LYS A 409 -9.24 -29.11 -0.60
N GLY A 410 -8.73 -28.49 -1.66
CA GLY A 410 -8.74 -29.11 -2.99
C GLY A 410 -7.95 -30.41 -3.08
N PHE A 411 -6.83 -30.50 -2.36
CA PHE A 411 -6.02 -31.70 -2.27
C PHE A 411 -6.79 -32.85 -1.62
N ARG A 412 -7.54 -32.59 -0.54
CA ARG A 412 -8.38 -33.60 0.11
C ARG A 412 -9.46 -34.14 -0.83
N GLU A 413 -10.14 -33.25 -1.55
CA GLU A 413 -11.15 -33.64 -2.54
C GLU A 413 -10.53 -34.45 -3.69
N ALA A 414 -9.35 -34.05 -4.16
CA ALA A 414 -8.60 -34.75 -5.20
C ALA A 414 -8.10 -36.13 -4.74
N ALA A 415 -7.67 -36.25 -3.48
CA ALA A 415 -7.27 -37.51 -2.87
C ALA A 415 -8.47 -38.46 -2.71
N SER A 416 -9.63 -37.95 -2.30
CA SER A 416 -10.88 -38.73 -2.25
C SER A 416 -11.26 -39.27 -3.62
N TRP A 417 -11.23 -38.40 -4.64
CA TRP A 417 -11.45 -38.80 -6.03
C TRP A 417 -10.45 -39.86 -6.50
N ALA A 418 -9.17 -39.70 -6.16
CA ALA A 418 -8.13 -40.66 -6.49
C ALA A 418 -8.33 -42.02 -5.82
N GLY A 419 -8.84 -42.06 -4.58
CA GLY A 419 -9.22 -43.30 -3.91
C GLY A 419 -10.30 -44.09 -4.66
N GLU A 420 -11.25 -43.40 -5.29
CA GLU A 420 -12.34 -44.02 -6.06
C GLU A 420 -11.95 -44.38 -7.50
N HIS A 421 -11.10 -43.57 -8.14
CA HIS A 421 -10.81 -43.65 -9.58
C HIS A 421 -9.37 -44.09 -9.91
N GLY A 422 -8.54 -44.33 -8.89
CA GLY A 422 -7.12 -44.67 -9.02
C GLY A 422 -6.19 -43.51 -9.37
N HIS A 423 -6.72 -42.32 -9.66
CA HIS A 423 -5.94 -41.12 -10.01
C HIS A 423 -6.71 -39.83 -9.72
N CYS A 424 -6.04 -38.69 -9.53
CA CYS A 424 -6.72 -37.40 -9.27
C CYS A 424 -7.16 -36.62 -10.53
N ASN A 425 -6.97 -37.16 -11.73
CA ASN A 425 -7.20 -36.48 -13.03
C ASN A 425 -8.69 -36.33 -13.42
N ALA A 426 -9.48 -35.67 -12.58
CA ALA A 426 -10.90 -35.41 -12.85
C ALA A 426 -11.11 -34.58 -14.15
N PRO A 427 -12.12 -34.91 -14.99
CA PRO A 427 -12.51 -34.10 -16.14
C PRO A 427 -12.81 -32.64 -15.77
N GLN A 428 -12.55 -31.68 -16.68
CA GLN A 428 -12.65 -30.24 -16.40
C GLN A 428 -14.02 -29.79 -15.84
N ARG A 429 -15.11 -30.46 -16.23
CA ARG A 429 -16.48 -30.14 -15.80
C ARG A 429 -16.95 -30.92 -14.57
N THR A 430 -16.08 -31.71 -13.93
CA THR A 430 -16.43 -32.47 -12.74
C THR A 430 -16.66 -31.56 -11.55
N VAL A 431 -17.86 -31.66 -10.98
CA VAL A 431 -18.27 -31.05 -9.71
C VAL A 431 -18.68 -32.19 -8.78
N LEU A 432 -18.13 -32.22 -7.57
CA LEU A 432 -18.41 -33.24 -6.57
C LEU A 432 -19.79 -33.04 -5.92
N SER A 433 -20.27 -34.04 -5.18
CA SER A 433 -21.56 -34.01 -4.47
C SER A 433 -21.67 -32.86 -3.47
N ASN A 434 -20.55 -32.44 -2.87
CA ASN A 434 -20.44 -31.27 -2.00
C ASN A 434 -20.38 -29.93 -2.76
N GLY A 435 -20.56 -29.93 -4.09
CA GLY A 435 -20.49 -28.75 -4.95
C GLY A 435 -19.07 -28.30 -5.30
N TYR A 436 -18.02 -29.02 -4.88
CA TYR A 436 -16.64 -28.60 -5.16
C TYR A 436 -16.27 -28.83 -6.63
N PRO A 437 -15.81 -27.80 -7.37
CA PRO A 437 -15.50 -27.91 -8.80
C PRO A 437 -14.10 -28.51 -9.03
N LEU A 438 -13.93 -29.78 -8.65
CA LEU A 438 -12.64 -30.49 -8.69
C LEU A 438 -11.95 -30.41 -10.06
N GLY A 439 -12.71 -30.58 -11.15
CA GLY A 439 -12.17 -30.53 -12.52
C GLY A 439 -11.56 -29.18 -12.90
N ALA A 440 -12.20 -28.09 -12.47
CA ALA A 440 -11.71 -26.74 -12.70
C ALA A 440 -10.46 -26.46 -11.85
N TRP A 441 -10.44 -26.94 -10.60
CA TRP A 441 -9.28 -26.82 -9.71
C TRP A 441 -8.06 -27.58 -10.22
N ILE A 442 -8.21 -28.83 -10.66
CA ILE A 442 -7.12 -29.59 -11.31
C ILE A 442 -6.61 -28.87 -12.57
N SER A 443 -7.51 -28.26 -13.35
CA SER A 443 -7.12 -27.48 -14.53
C SER A 443 -6.33 -26.22 -14.18
N SER A 444 -6.66 -25.53 -13.09
CA SER A 444 -5.91 -24.36 -12.63
C SER A 444 -4.51 -24.73 -12.13
N LEU A 445 -4.36 -25.89 -11.49
CA LEU A 445 -3.06 -26.43 -11.08
C LEU A 445 -2.15 -26.71 -12.28
N ARG A 446 -2.68 -27.31 -13.36
CA ARG A 446 -1.90 -27.54 -14.60
C ARG A 446 -1.44 -26.23 -15.23
N LEU A 447 -2.29 -25.19 -15.23
CA LEU A 447 -1.91 -23.87 -15.70
C LEU A 447 -0.82 -23.23 -14.82
N ALA A 448 -0.91 -23.39 -13.50
CA ALA A 448 0.10 -22.89 -12.57
C ALA A 448 1.45 -23.60 -12.72
N GLN A 449 1.44 -24.91 -12.98
CA GLN A 449 2.66 -25.69 -13.27
C GLN A 449 3.29 -25.24 -14.59
N ALA A 450 2.50 -25.08 -15.65
CA ALA A 450 2.99 -24.64 -16.95
C ALA A 450 3.60 -23.22 -16.92
N LYS A 451 3.14 -22.37 -15.99
CA LYS A 451 3.68 -21.03 -15.74
C LYS A 451 4.88 -21.02 -14.78
N GLY A 452 5.26 -22.16 -14.19
CA GLY A 452 6.31 -22.24 -13.19
C GLY A 452 5.96 -21.61 -11.84
N THR A 453 4.67 -21.33 -11.57
CA THR A 453 4.21 -20.66 -10.34
C THR A 453 3.73 -21.63 -9.26
N LEU A 454 3.64 -22.93 -9.57
CA LEU A 454 3.25 -23.96 -8.59
C LEU A 454 4.48 -24.45 -7.82
N PRO A 455 4.54 -24.32 -6.48
CA PRO A 455 5.66 -24.80 -5.68
C PRO A 455 5.94 -26.29 -5.88
N ILE A 456 7.22 -26.67 -5.91
CA ILE A 456 7.68 -28.05 -6.14
C ILE A 456 7.07 -29.02 -5.12
N GLU A 457 7.01 -28.64 -3.84
CA GLU A 457 6.41 -29.46 -2.79
C GLU A 457 4.94 -29.82 -3.07
N ARG A 458 4.17 -28.87 -3.61
CA ARG A 458 2.77 -29.11 -4.02
C ARG A 458 2.69 -30.02 -5.24
N GLN A 459 3.66 -29.93 -6.16
CA GLN A 459 3.73 -30.82 -7.32
C GLN A 459 3.96 -32.27 -6.89
N VAL A 460 5.00 -32.51 -6.07
CA VAL A 460 5.33 -33.84 -5.54
C VAL A 460 4.15 -34.45 -4.78
N ARG A 461 3.47 -33.64 -3.97
CA ARG A 461 2.32 -34.11 -3.19
C ARG A 461 1.15 -34.49 -4.09
N LEU A 462 0.88 -33.74 -5.16
CA LEU A 462 -0.15 -34.08 -6.16
C LEU A 462 0.23 -35.34 -6.97
N GLU A 463 1.50 -35.49 -7.34
CA GLU A 463 2.00 -36.69 -8.03
C GLU A 463 1.78 -37.95 -7.21
N SER A 464 1.91 -37.87 -5.88
CA SER A 464 1.65 -39.00 -4.96
C SER A 464 0.21 -39.52 -5.00
N ILE A 465 -0.76 -38.72 -5.47
CA ILE A 465 -2.17 -39.12 -5.65
C ILE A 465 -2.53 -39.33 -7.13
N GLY A 466 -1.53 -39.53 -7.99
CA GLY A 466 -1.70 -39.85 -9.40
C GLY A 466 -1.98 -38.63 -10.29
N MET A 467 -1.49 -37.45 -9.94
CA MET A 467 -1.59 -36.27 -10.80
C MET A 467 -0.74 -36.41 -12.05
N GLU A 468 -1.37 -36.25 -13.22
CA GLU A 468 -0.69 -36.19 -14.50
C GLU A 468 -0.72 -34.76 -15.06
N TRP A 469 0.46 -34.15 -15.17
CA TRP A 469 0.64 -32.80 -15.70
C TRP A 469 0.30 -32.72 -17.19
N ASN A 470 0.70 -33.75 -17.96
CA ASN A 470 0.44 -33.88 -19.39
C ASN A 470 -0.66 -34.90 -19.69
N PHE A 471 -1.74 -34.91 -18.90
CA PHE A 471 -2.87 -35.84 -19.05
C PHE A 471 -3.46 -35.90 -20.47
N ARG A 472 -3.40 -34.79 -21.23
CA ARG A 472 -3.83 -34.78 -22.64
C ARG A 472 -2.91 -35.60 -23.55
N ASP A 473 -1.62 -35.63 -23.26
CA ASP A 473 -0.69 -36.48 -23.97
C ASP A 473 -0.89 -37.93 -23.55
N SER A 474 -1.06 -38.23 -22.26
CA SER A 474 -1.42 -39.58 -21.78
C SER A 474 -2.69 -40.12 -22.44
N GLN A 475 -3.76 -39.31 -22.52
CA GLN A 475 -4.98 -39.69 -23.24
C GLN A 475 -4.76 -39.88 -24.75
N TRP A 476 -3.86 -39.09 -25.34
CA TRP A 476 -3.53 -39.25 -26.75
C TRP A 476 -2.74 -40.55 -26.97
N GLU A 477 -1.82 -40.90 -26.07
CA GLU A 477 -1.08 -42.17 -26.09
C GLU A 477 -2.01 -43.37 -25.92
N GLU A 478 -3.02 -43.29 -25.03
CA GLU A 478 -4.05 -44.32 -24.89
C GLU A 478 -4.84 -44.51 -26.20
N GLY A 479 -5.28 -43.41 -26.82
CA GLY A 479 -5.96 -43.46 -28.11
C GLY A 479 -5.08 -43.97 -29.24
N PHE A 480 -3.78 -43.63 -29.24
CA PHE A 480 -2.81 -44.16 -30.19
C PHE A 480 -2.56 -45.65 -29.98
N ALA A 481 -2.47 -46.13 -28.74
CA ALA A 481 -2.34 -47.54 -28.42
C ALA A 481 -3.56 -48.34 -28.91
N ALA A 482 -4.77 -47.82 -28.66
CA ALA A 482 -6.00 -48.42 -29.17
C ALA A 482 -6.06 -48.43 -30.71
N ALA A 483 -5.63 -47.34 -31.36
CA ALA A 483 -5.54 -47.25 -32.81
C ALA A 483 -4.50 -48.23 -33.39
N LYS A 484 -3.36 -48.40 -32.72
CA LYS A 484 -2.31 -49.35 -33.09
C LYS A 484 -2.78 -50.80 -32.93
N ALA A 485 -3.47 -51.12 -31.84
CA ALA A 485 -4.05 -52.43 -31.62
C ALA A 485 -5.10 -52.76 -32.69
N TRP A 486 -5.99 -51.81 -33.00
CA TRP A 486 -6.94 -51.93 -34.10
C TRP A 486 -6.24 -52.16 -35.45
N ALA A 487 -5.19 -51.40 -35.75
CA ALA A 487 -4.41 -51.56 -36.97
C ALA A 487 -3.74 -52.93 -37.07
N GLY A 488 -3.28 -53.50 -35.95
CA GLY A 488 -2.74 -54.85 -35.91
C GLY A 488 -3.74 -55.93 -36.33
N ILE A 489 -5.03 -55.72 -36.06
CA ILE A 489 -6.10 -56.67 -36.39
C ILE A 489 -6.67 -56.42 -37.80
N HIS A 490 -6.88 -55.15 -38.17
CA HIS A 490 -7.61 -54.76 -39.38
C HIS A 490 -6.71 -54.26 -40.53
N GLY A 491 -5.39 -54.22 -40.32
CA GLY A 491 -4.40 -53.76 -41.30
C GLY A 491 -4.21 -52.25 -41.36
N ASP A 492 -5.16 -51.46 -40.85
CA ASP A 492 -5.04 -50.01 -40.72
C ASP A 492 -5.85 -49.45 -39.53
N CYS A 493 -5.55 -48.22 -39.10
CA CYS A 493 -6.20 -47.62 -37.93
C CYS A 493 -7.54 -46.92 -38.21
N ASN A 494 -8.15 -47.07 -39.39
CA ASN A 494 -9.30 -46.28 -39.84
C ASN A 494 -10.64 -46.82 -39.35
N ALA A 495 -10.75 -47.00 -38.04
CA ALA A 495 -11.93 -47.57 -37.40
C ALA A 495 -13.23 -46.77 -37.71
N PRO A 496 -14.37 -47.45 -37.96
CA PRO A 496 -15.66 -46.79 -38.19
C PRO A 496 -16.07 -45.87 -37.04
N LYS A 497 -16.87 -44.83 -37.30
CA LYS A 497 -17.24 -43.79 -36.31
C LYS A 497 -17.71 -44.33 -34.95
N HIS A 498 -18.41 -45.47 -34.93
CA HIS A 498 -18.99 -46.06 -33.73
C HIS A 498 -18.18 -47.21 -33.14
N SER A 499 -16.98 -47.49 -33.65
CA SER A 499 -16.14 -48.56 -33.11
C SER A 499 -15.65 -48.22 -31.69
N THR A 500 -15.71 -49.24 -30.85
CA THR A 500 -15.18 -49.24 -29.49
C THR A 500 -14.14 -50.34 -29.34
N VAL A 501 -13.15 -50.11 -28.47
CA VAL A 501 -12.13 -51.10 -28.08
C VAL A 501 -12.14 -51.20 -26.56
N CYS A 502 -11.95 -52.39 -25.99
CA CYS A 502 -11.84 -52.57 -24.55
C CYS A 502 -10.62 -51.79 -24.02
N GLY A 503 -10.85 -50.80 -23.16
CA GLY A 503 -9.79 -50.02 -22.53
C GLY A 503 -9.16 -50.73 -21.32
N ASN A 504 -7.93 -50.34 -20.96
CA ASN A 504 -7.29 -50.76 -19.71
C ASN A 504 -8.02 -50.13 -18.52
N GLY A 505 -9.05 -50.81 -17.99
CA GLY A 505 -9.75 -50.38 -16.78
C GLY A 505 -11.27 -50.26 -16.86
N SER A 506 -11.94 -51.09 -17.68
CA SER A 506 -13.40 -51.32 -17.60
C SER A 506 -14.33 -50.28 -18.28
N ARG A 507 -13.80 -49.41 -19.15
CA ARG A 507 -14.62 -48.60 -20.07
C ARG A 507 -14.22 -48.82 -21.53
N ASP A 508 -15.23 -48.91 -22.38
CA ASP A 508 -15.07 -48.97 -23.84
C ASP A 508 -14.48 -47.66 -24.37
N PHE A 509 -13.30 -47.72 -24.97
CA PHE A 509 -12.67 -46.60 -25.63
C PHE A 509 -13.30 -46.38 -27.02
N LYS A 510 -13.91 -45.21 -27.24
CA LYS A 510 -14.61 -44.86 -28.50
C LYS A 510 -13.63 -44.48 -29.62
N LEU A 511 -12.88 -45.47 -30.11
CA LEU A 511 -11.80 -45.32 -31.09
C LEU A 511 -12.26 -44.56 -32.35
N GLY A 512 -13.43 -44.87 -32.91
CA GLY A 512 -13.95 -44.21 -34.11
C GLY A 512 -14.13 -42.69 -33.97
N ASN A 513 -14.57 -42.24 -32.78
CA ASN A 513 -14.70 -40.81 -32.48
C ASN A 513 -13.33 -40.15 -32.28
N TRP A 514 -12.39 -40.85 -31.65
CA TRP A 514 -11.03 -40.37 -31.46
C TRP A 514 -10.30 -40.17 -32.81
N ILE A 515 -10.36 -41.17 -33.70
CA ILE A 515 -9.83 -41.09 -35.08
C ILE A 515 -10.45 -39.92 -35.85
N GLY A 516 -11.78 -39.74 -35.77
CA GLY A 516 -12.47 -38.60 -36.36
C GLY A 516 -11.98 -37.24 -35.83
N THR A 517 -11.65 -37.17 -34.54
CA THR A 517 -11.08 -35.97 -33.92
C THR A 517 -9.67 -35.69 -34.45
N GLN A 518 -8.83 -36.71 -34.61
CA GLN A 518 -7.49 -36.55 -35.19
C GLN A 518 -7.56 -36.02 -36.62
N ARG A 519 -8.45 -36.55 -37.48
CA ARG A 519 -8.67 -36.04 -38.85
C ARG A 519 -9.09 -34.58 -38.86
N LYS A 520 -9.98 -34.17 -37.95
CA LYS A 520 -10.42 -32.78 -37.82
C LYS A 520 -9.28 -31.84 -37.42
N LEU A 521 -8.40 -32.28 -36.52
CA LEU A 521 -7.23 -31.50 -36.09
C LEU A 521 -6.18 -31.40 -37.21
N TYR A 522 -5.94 -32.49 -37.94
CA TYR A 522 -5.06 -32.50 -39.12
C TYR A 522 -5.55 -31.55 -40.21
N GLY A 523 -6.84 -31.60 -40.57
CA GLY A 523 -7.42 -30.70 -41.57
C GLY A 523 -7.40 -29.21 -41.19
N LYS A 524 -7.19 -28.89 -39.91
CA LYS A 524 -6.99 -27.52 -39.41
C LYS A 524 -5.51 -27.13 -39.26
N GLY A 525 -4.57 -28.03 -39.53
CA GLY A 525 -3.14 -27.82 -39.27
C GLY A 525 -2.79 -27.72 -37.78
N GLN A 526 -3.64 -28.27 -36.89
CA GLN A 526 -3.52 -28.17 -35.43
C GLN A 526 -2.97 -29.45 -34.78
N LEU A 527 -2.59 -30.46 -35.59
CA LEU A 527 -2.02 -31.70 -35.10
C LEU A 527 -0.49 -31.66 -35.21
N ASP A 528 0.18 -32.00 -34.11
CA ASP A 528 1.64 -32.04 -34.02
C ASP A 528 2.24 -32.94 -35.14
N PRO A 529 3.24 -32.47 -35.91
CA PRO A 529 3.92 -33.27 -36.94
C PRO A 529 4.43 -34.63 -36.46
N ALA A 530 4.88 -34.75 -35.21
CA ALA A 530 5.31 -36.02 -34.64
C ALA A 530 4.13 -36.98 -34.45
N LYS A 531 2.96 -36.47 -34.03
CA LYS A 531 1.72 -37.23 -33.90
C LYS A 531 1.17 -37.65 -35.26
N VAL A 532 1.30 -36.79 -36.28
CA VAL A 532 0.97 -37.12 -37.68
C VAL A 532 1.80 -38.30 -38.17
N LYS A 533 3.13 -38.21 -38.06
CA LYS A 533 4.06 -39.27 -38.50
C LYS A 533 3.76 -40.62 -37.83
N ARG A 534 3.42 -40.60 -36.53
CA ARG A 534 3.06 -41.82 -35.78
C ARG A 534 1.76 -42.44 -36.28
N LEU A 535 0.75 -41.62 -36.56
CA LEU A 535 -0.54 -42.09 -37.08
C LEU A 535 -0.41 -42.61 -38.52
N GLU A 536 0.37 -41.95 -39.37
CA GLU A 536 0.69 -42.45 -40.71
C GLU A 536 1.40 -43.80 -40.68
N GLY A 537 2.29 -44.00 -39.70
CA GLY A 537 2.98 -45.28 -39.48
C GLY A 537 2.07 -46.45 -39.12
N ILE A 538 0.81 -46.21 -38.73
CA ILE A 538 -0.21 -47.25 -38.47
C ILE A 538 -1.35 -47.23 -39.51
N GLY A 539 -1.12 -46.58 -40.66
CA GLY A 539 -2.05 -46.59 -41.79
C GLY A 539 -3.19 -45.57 -41.72
N MET A 540 -3.01 -44.45 -40.99
CA MET A 540 -4.02 -43.40 -40.90
C MET A 540 -4.32 -42.75 -42.25
N ARG A 541 -5.59 -42.78 -42.66
CA ARG A 541 -6.09 -42.05 -43.83
C ARG A 541 -6.73 -40.76 -43.37
N TRP A 542 -6.18 -39.64 -43.84
CA TRP A 542 -6.62 -38.31 -43.42
C TRP A 542 -7.90 -37.84 -44.13
N ASP A 543 -8.07 -38.15 -45.43
CA ASP A 543 -9.19 -37.68 -46.23
C ASP A 543 -9.93 -38.82 -46.97
N VAL A 544 -10.60 -39.66 -46.17
CA VAL A 544 -11.46 -40.76 -46.66
C VAL A 544 -12.59 -40.27 -47.57
N ARG A 545 -13.01 -39.00 -47.41
CA ARG A 545 -14.08 -38.42 -48.22
C ARG A 545 -13.57 -38.05 -49.61
N LYS A 546 -12.39 -37.42 -49.71
CA LYS A 546 -11.73 -37.16 -51.00
C LYS A 546 -11.39 -38.45 -51.73
N GLU A 547 -10.80 -39.44 -51.05
CA GLU A 547 -10.53 -40.76 -51.66
C GLU A 547 -11.80 -41.40 -52.26
N ARG A 548 -12.93 -41.35 -51.53
CA ARG A 548 -14.22 -41.85 -52.02
C ARG A 548 -14.76 -41.04 -53.20
N HIS A 549 -14.66 -39.71 -53.15
CA HIS A 549 -15.08 -38.84 -54.25
C HIS A 549 -14.22 -39.02 -55.49
N ASP A 550 -12.91 -39.20 -55.33
CA ASP A 550 -11.97 -39.44 -56.42
C ASP A 550 -12.24 -40.80 -57.08
N ALA A 551 -12.46 -41.85 -56.28
CA ALA A 551 -12.88 -43.15 -56.79
C ALA A 551 -14.25 -43.09 -57.50
N ALA A 552 -15.21 -42.35 -56.97
CA ALA A 552 -16.52 -42.15 -57.62
C ALA A 552 -16.38 -41.34 -58.94
N TRP A 553 -15.48 -40.37 -58.97
CA TRP A 553 -15.18 -39.57 -60.15
C TRP A 553 -14.51 -40.42 -61.24
N LEU A 554 -13.56 -41.29 -60.89
CA LEU A 554 -12.93 -42.22 -61.82
C LEU A 554 -13.95 -43.22 -62.39
N ARG A 555 -14.84 -43.77 -61.56
CA ARG A 555 -15.94 -44.62 -62.05
C ARG A 555 -16.89 -43.87 -62.99
N ALA A 556 -17.10 -42.58 -62.78
CA ALA A 556 -17.90 -41.77 -63.70
C ALA A 556 -17.16 -41.50 -65.02
N LEU A 557 -15.83 -41.34 -64.99
CA LEU A 557 -14.98 -41.27 -66.18
C LEU A 557 -14.98 -42.60 -66.96
N GLU A 558 -14.93 -43.75 -66.27
CA GLU A 558 -15.07 -45.07 -66.89
C GLU A 558 -16.42 -45.20 -67.62
N ARG A 559 -17.51 -44.72 -67.02
CA ARG A 559 -18.83 -44.66 -67.68
C ARG A 559 -18.81 -43.78 -68.92
N LEU A 560 -18.08 -42.66 -68.90
CA LEU A 560 -17.90 -41.79 -70.07
C LEU A 560 -17.17 -42.53 -71.20
N HIS A 561 -16.07 -43.23 -70.89
CA HIS A 561 -15.35 -44.02 -71.89
C HIS A 561 -16.21 -45.16 -72.44
N ALA A 562 -17.00 -45.85 -71.60
CA ALA A 562 -17.92 -46.89 -72.03
C ALA A 562 -18.98 -46.33 -73.00
N TYR A 563 -19.56 -45.16 -72.68
CA TYR A 563 -20.50 -44.49 -73.56
C TYR A 563 -19.87 -44.13 -74.91
N GLN A 564 -18.68 -43.54 -74.91
CA GLN A 564 -17.96 -43.16 -76.13
C GLN A 564 -17.64 -44.36 -77.00
N LYS A 565 -17.24 -45.49 -76.39
CA LYS A 565 -17.00 -46.73 -77.13
C LYS A 565 -18.26 -47.23 -77.84
N ALA A 566 -19.42 -47.17 -77.18
CA ALA A 566 -20.70 -47.58 -77.77
C ALA A 566 -21.22 -46.60 -78.84
N HIS A 567 -20.90 -45.30 -78.73
CA HIS A 567 -21.44 -44.25 -79.59
C HIS A 567 -20.39 -43.60 -80.49
N ARG A 568 -19.37 -44.38 -80.91
CA ARG A 568 -18.31 -43.97 -81.86
C ARG A 568 -17.61 -42.65 -81.50
N GLY A 569 -17.28 -42.47 -80.22
CA GLY A 569 -16.54 -41.32 -79.70
C GLY A 569 -17.40 -40.10 -79.35
N LEU A 570 -18.73 -40.16 -79.55
CA LEU A 570 -19.62 -39.05 -79.21
C LEU A 570 -19.75 -38.87 -77.69
N LEU A 571 -19.93 -37.61 -77.26
CA LEU A 571 -20.18 -37.27 -75.86
C LEU A 571 -21.66 -37.47 -75.50
N PRO A 572 -21.98 -37.91 -74.27
CA PRO A 572 -23.36 -38.14 -73.85
C PRO A 572 -24.15 -36.82 -73.83
N PRO A 573 -25.39 -36.81 -74.37
CA PRO A 573 -26.31 -35.68 -74.21
C PRO A 573 -26.57 -35.35 -72.75
N MET A 574 -26.92 -34.10 -72.44
CA MET A 574 -27.11 -33.65 -71.04
C MET A 574 -28.14 -34.47 -70.25
N ALA A 575 -29.19 -34.96 -70.92
CA ALA A 575 -30.25 -35.77 -70.30
C ALA A 575 -29.90 -37.28 -70.20
N PHE A 576 -28.75 -37.71 -70.72
CA PHE A 576 -28.37 -39.13 -70.73
C PHE A 576 -28.04 -39.65 -69.33
N SER A 577 -28.59 -40.82 -69.01
CA SER A 577 -28.24 -41.62 -67.82
C SER A 577 -27.76 -42.99 -68.27
N SER A 578 -26.73 -43.53 -67.61
CA SER A 578 -26.28 -44.91 -67.87
C SER A 578 -27.30 -45.93 -67.33
N ASP A 579 -27.14 -47.19 -67.74
CA ASP A 579 -28.06 -48.29 -67.42
C ASP A 579 -28.21 -48.55 -65.90
N ASP A 580 -27.25 -48.09 -65.09
CA ASP A 580 -27.28 -48.12 -63.62
C ASP A 580 -27.99 -46.90 -62.98
N GLY A 581 -28.65 -46.06 -63.79
CA GLY A 581 -29.35 -44.86 -63.35
C GLY A 581 -28.45 -43.66 -63.03
N PHE A 582 -27.15 -43.74 -63.30
CA PHE A 582 -26.24 -42.60 -63.08
C PHE A 582 -26.40 -41.55 -64.19
N ALA A 583 -26.74 -40.31 -63.82
CA ALA A 583 -26.96 -39.18 -64.74
C ALA A 583 -25.64 -38.66 -65.36
N LEU A 584 -25.03 -39.46 -66.23
CA LEU A 584 -23.72 -39.24 -66.83
C LEU A 584 -23.64 -37.92 -67.63
N GLY A 585 -24.70 -37.56 -68.36
CA GLY A 585 -24.79 -36.30 -69.11
C GLY A 585 -24.72 -35.06 -68.21
N MET A 586 -25.47 -35.07 -67.11
CA MET A 586 -25.44 -33.99 -66.12
C MET A 586 -24.10 -33.93 -65.37
N TRP A 587 -23.53 -35.10 -65.02
CA TRP A 587 -22.22 -35.16 -64.39
C TRP A 587 -21.13 -34.55 -65.28
N LEU A 588 -21.10 -34.91 -66.57
CA LEU A 588 -20.14 -34.36 -67.52
C LEU A 588 -20.31 -32.86 -67.71
N HIS A 589 -21.55 -32.37 -67.81
CA HIS A 589 -21.84 -30.94 -67.87
C HIS A 589 -21.27 -30.20 -66.65
N ALA A 590 -21.50 -30.72 -65.45
CA ALA A 590 -20.98 -30.14 -64.21
C ALA A 590 -19.44 -30.14 -64.16
N GLN A 591 -18.76 -31.16 -64.72
CA GLN A 591 -17.29 -31.16 -64.82
C GLN A 591 -16.78 -30.09 -65.80
N ARG A 592 -17.41 -29.98 -66.99
CA ARG A 592 -17.05 -28.96 -67.99
C ARG A 592 -17.28 -27.53 -67.48
N ASP A 593 -18.35 -27.31 -66.70
CA ASP A 593 -18.60 -26.03 -66.04
C ASP A 593 -17.51 -25.70 -65.00
N ARG A 594 -17.10 -26.67 -64.20
CA ARG A 594 -16.01 -26.50 -63.22
C ARG A 594 -14.67 -26.25 -63.88
N TRP A 595 -14.41 -26.89 -65.02
CA TRP A 595 -13.23 -26.65 -65.85
C TRP A 595 -13.24 -25.21 -66.38
N ARG A 596 -14.35 -24.73 -66.97
CA ARG A 596 -14.47 -23.32 -67.43
C ARG A 596 -14.24 -22.31 -66.32
N LYS A 597 -14.68 -22.63 -65.10
CA LYS A 597 -14.50 -21.78 -63.90
C LYS A 597 -13.10 -21.87 -63.28
N GLY A 598 -12.20 -22.71 -63.80
CA GLY A 598 -10.85 -22.91 -63.24
C GLY A 598 -10.85 -23.62 -61.88
N THR A 599 -11.94 -24.29 -61.52
CA THR A 599 -12.14 -24.93 -60.20
C THR A 599 -11.97 -26.45 -60.23
N LEU A 600 -11.69 -27.02 -61.40
CA LEU A 600 -11.44 -28.45 -61.57
C LEU A 600 -9.95 -28.75 -61.35
N GLU A 601 -9.65 -29.81 -60.59
CA GLU A 601 -8.26 -30.24 -60.35
C GLU A 601 -7.54 -30.58 -61.67
N ARG A 602 -6.25 -30.24 -61.73
CA ARG A 602 -5.44 -30.35 -62.96
C ARG A 602 -5.41 -31.76 -63.56
N ASN A 603 -5.28 -32.79 -62.73
CA ASN A 603 -5.34 -34.19 -63.17
C ASN A 603 -6.69 -34.55 -63.82
N ARG A 604 -7.81 -34.02 -63.30
CA ARG A 604 -9.15 -34.25 -63.84
C ARG A 604 -9.37 -33.52 -65.17
N VAL A 605 -8.77 -32.34 -65.31
CA VAL A 605 -8.69 -31.59 -66.57
C VAL A 605 -7.95 -32.43 -67.63
N GLU A 606 -6.77 -32.96 -67.31
CA GLU A 606 -5.97 -33.79 -68.22
C GLU A 606 -6.71 -35.07 -68.63
N LEU A 607 -7.36 -35.76 -67.69
CA LEU A 607 -8.13 -36.98 -67.96
C LEU A 607 -9.36 -36.71 -68.84
N LEU A 608 -10.10 -35.62 -68.61
CA LEU A 608 -11.23 -35.26 -69.47
C LEU A 608 -10.79 -34.72 -70.83
N ALA A 609 -9.63 -34.04 -70.91
CA ALA A 609 -9.03 -33.64 -72.18
C ALA A 609 -8.68 -34.85 -73.04
N ALA A 610 -8.04 -35.86 -72.43
CA ALA A 610 -7.69 -37.11 -73.09
C ALA A 610 -8.92 -37.88 -73.58
N ALA A 611 -10.03 -37.80 -72.85
CA ALA A 611 -11.32 -38.34 -73.27
C ALA A 611 -12.03 -37.50 -74.36
N GLY A 612 -11.41 -36.44 -74.90
CA GLY A 612 -12.04 -35.55 -75.89
C GLY A 612 -13.23 -34.75 -75.34
N ALA A 613 -13.34 -34.64 -74.01
CA ALA A 613 -14.47 -34.03 -73.31
C ALA A 613 -14.15 -32.59 -72.84
N SER A 614 -13.35 -31.86 -73.63
CA SER A 614 -13.00 -30.46 -73.39
C SER A 614 -14.23 -29.54 -73.47
N PRO A 615 -14.28 -28.43 -72.70
CA PRO A 615 -15.33 -27.42 -72.80
C PRO A 615 -15.55 -26.87 -74.21
N GLU A 616 -14.52 -26.87 -75.06
CA GLU A 616 -14.52 -26.31 -76.41
C GLU A 616 -15.11 -27.26 -77.47
N VAL A 617 -15.28 -28.54 -77.14
CA VAL A 617 -15.85 -29.54 -78.06
C VAL A 617 -17.38 -29.41 -78.09
N ASN A 618 -17.92 -28.96 -79.22
CA ASN A 618 -19.35 -28.75 -79.43
C ASN A 618 -20.09 -30.08 -79.63
N VAL A 619 -21.09 -30.38 -78.80
CA VAL A 619 -21.88 -31.63 -78.89
C VAL A 619 -22.84 -31.50 -80.08
N ARG A 620 -22.48 -32.06 -81.24
CA ARG A 620 -23.43 -32.24 -82.36
C ARG A 620 -24.00 -33.65 -82.30
N GLY A 621 -25.25 -33.77 -81.82
CA GLY A 621 -26.08 -34.97 -81.93
C GLY A 621 -27.51 -34.60 -82.37
N PRO A 622 -28.26 -35.49 -83.04
CA PRO A 622 -29.54 -35.16 -83.68
C PRO A 622 -30.63 -34.89 -82.65
N LEU A 623 -31.36 -33.78 -82.84
CA LEU A 623 -32.59 -33.45 -82.11
C LEU A 623 -33.76 -34.22 -82.71
N THR A 624 -34.29 -35.23 -82.02
CA THR A 624 -35.65 -35.71 -82.28
C THR A 624 -36.62 -34.98 -81.38
N LYS A 625 -37.38 -34.07 -81.99
CA LYS A 625 -38.58 -33.45 -81.45
C LYS A 625 -39.71 -34.48 -81.41
N THR A 626 -40.42 -34.55 -80.30
CA THR A 626 -41.87 -34.82 -80.30
C THR A 626 -42.52 -33.82 -79.35
N LYS A 627 -43.17 -32.82 -79.95
CA LYS A 627 -44.20 -32.01 -79.31
C LYS A 627 -45.46 -32.87 -79.26
N GLU A 628 -46.14 -32.90 -78.13
CA GLU A 628 -47.59 -32.81 -78.18
C GLU A 628 -48.14 -32.04 -76.97
N ASN A 629 -49.16 -31.26 -77.29
CA ASN A 629 -49.74 -30.15 -76.55
C ASN A 629 -50.34 -30.54 -75.19
N ARG A 630 -50.32 -29.59 -74.25
CA ARG A 630 -51.58 -29.07 -73.72
C ARG A 630 -51.43 -27.67 -73.12
N GLU A 631 -52.42 -26.86 -73.47
CA GLU A 631 -52.57 -25.44 -73.29
C GLU A 631 -52.96 -25.06 -71.85
N ASN A 632 -52.86 -23.75 -71.59
CA ASN A 632 -53.69 -22.96 -70.66
C ASN A 632 -53.46 -23.15 -69.16
N LEU A 633 -52.88 -22.14 -68.48
CA LEU A 633 -53.63 -20.98 -67.98
C LEU A 633 -52.74 -20.01 -67.19
N THR A 634 -53.08 -18.74 -67.35
CA THR A 634 -52.53 -17.53 -66.77
C THR A 634 -52.85 -17.33 -65.29
N ALA A 635 -51.91 -16.63 -64.63
CA ALA A 635 -52.11 -15.67 -63.53
C ALA A 635 -52.44 -16.16 -62.12
N GLY A 636 -51.80 -15.49 -61.15
CA GLY A 636 -52.50 -15.07 -59.93
C GLY A 636 -52.05 -15.74 -58.64
N ARG A 637 -51.13 -15.04 -57.94
CA ARG A 637 -51.11 -14.73 -56.51
C ARG A 637 -51.49 -15.78 -55.44
N SER A 638 -50.75 -15.63 -54.34
CA SER A 638 -51.15 -15.82 -52.93
C SER A 638 -51.26 -17.24 -52.37
N SER A 639 -50.33 -17.53 -51.46
CA SER A 639 -50.53 -18.26 -50.19
C SER A 639 -51.93 -18.06 -49.58
N PRO A 640 -52.50 -19.03 -48.83
CA PRO A 640 -51.89 -19.46 -47.57
C PRO A 640 -52.08 -20.94 -47.14
N ARG A 641 -51.31 -21.25 -46.09
CA ARG A 641 -51.36 -22.41 -45.21
C ARG A 641 -52.77 -22.71 -44.68
N GLY A 642 -53.06 -23.99 -44.44
CA GLY A 642 -53.82 -24.35 -43.24
C GLY A 642 -54.71 -25.60 -43.28
N ILE A 643 -54.15 -26.73 -42.84
CA ILE A 643 -54.74 -27.70 -41.90
C ILE A 643 -55.76 -28.74 -42.43
N ALA A 644 -55.46 -29.99 -42.02
CA ALA A 644 -56.11 -31.32 -42.16
C ALA A 644 -57.51 -31.40 -41.46
N PRO A 645 -58.22 -32.57 -41.23
CA PRO A 645 -57.78 -33.99 -41.17
C PRO A 645 -58.80 -35.10 -41.60
N GLY A 646 -58.34 -36.36 -41.52
CA GLY A 646 -59.13 -37.61 -41.29
C GLY A 646 -59.77 -38.26 -42.53
N ALA A 647 -59.89 -39.58 -42.71
CA ALA A 647 -59.49 -40.77 -41.96
C ALA A 647 -59.88 -42.00 -42.83
N GLU A 648 -59.00 -43.02 -42.96
CA GLU A 648 -59.32 -44.48 -42.84
C GLU A 648 -60.24 -45.12 -43.93
N ILE A 649 -60.13 -46.35 -44.48
CA ILE A 649 -59.74 -47.74 -44.08
C ILE A 649 -59.60 -48.52 -45.44
N VAL A 650 -58.73 -49.51 -45.70
CA VAL A 650 -58.90 -51.01 -45.64
C VAL A 650 -57.78 -51.56 -46.55
N SER A 651 -56.73 -52.21 -46.03
CA SER A 651 -56.56 -53.65 -45.73
C SER A 651 -56.31 -54.59 -46.92
N THR A 652 -55.33 -55.50 -46.70
CA THR A 652 -55.06 -56.81 -47.34
C THR A 652 -54.09 -56.84 -48.53
N ALA A 653 -53.13 -57.77 -48.66
CA ALA A 653 -52.16 -58.48 -47.81
C ALA A 653 -51.29 -59.34 -48.77
N ILE A 654 -50.31 -60.09 -48.20
CA ILE A 654 -49.48 -61.19 -48.78
C ILE A 654 -48.05 -60.72 -49.15
N VAL A 655 -47.03 -60.81 -48.28
CA VAL A 655 -46.34 -61.94 -47.58
C VAL A 655 -45.15 -62.49 -48.38
N LEU A 656 -43.94 -62.35 -47.82
CA LEU A 656 -42.93 -63.39 -47.50
C LEU A 656 -41.66 -62.68 -46.98
N ARG A 657 -41.47 -62.64 -45.66
CA ARG A 657 -40.66 -63.54 -44.81
C ARG A 657 -39.15 -63.23 -44.79
N THR A 658 -38.74 -62.94 -43.56
CA THR A 658 -37.44 -62.74 -42.94
C THR A 658 -36.56 -63.99 -42.93
N THR A 659 -35.23 -63.80 -42.90
CA THR A 659 -34.34 -64.61 -42.07
C THR A 659 -33.35 -63.74 -41.32
N SER A 660 -33.37 -63.94 -40.01
CA SER A 660 -32.56 -63.39 -38.92
C SER A 660 -31.10 -63.82 -38.99
N SER A 661 -30.23 -63.01 -38.37
CA SER A 661 -28.88 -63.39 -37.94
C SER A 661 -28.85 -63.36 -36.40
N GLU A 662 -28.46 -64.48 -35.81
CA GLU A 662 -28.14 -64.65 -34.39
C GLU A 662 -26.61 -64.88 -34.21
N PRO A 663 -26.08 -64.79 -32.97
CA PRO A 663 -24.73 -64.30 -32.67
C PRO A 663 -23.68 -65.41 -32.53
N VAL A 664 -22.39 -65.04 -32.57
CA VAL A 664 -21.26 -65.94 -32.28
C VAL A 664 -20.52 -65.48 -31.03
N ILE A 665 -20.34 -66.45 -30.14
CA ILE A 665 -19.73 -66.41 -28.80
C ILE A 665 -18.19 -66.48 -28.91
N CYS A 666 -17.49 -65.70 -28.08
CA CYS A 666 -16.03 -65.79 -27.87
C CYS A 666 -15.65 -66.98 -26.98
N ALA A 667 -14.58 -67.68 -27.34
CA ALA A 667 -13.83 -68.61 -26.46
C ALA A 667 -12.49 -67.96 -26.03
N PRO A 668 -11.97 -68.25 -24.81
CA PRO A 668 -10.70 -67.70 -24.33
C PRO A 668 -9.53 -68.68 -24.48
N ALA A 669 -8.29 -68.16 -24.56
CA ALA A 669 -7.06 -68.91 -24.26
C ALA A 669 -5.85 -67.95 -24.14
N PRO A 670 -4.74 -68.34 -23.48
CA PRO A 670 -4.59 -69.30 -22.39
C PRO A 670 -4.30 -68.65 -21.03
#